data_AF-A0A936GEK8-F1
#
_entry.id   AF-A0A936GEK8-F1
#
_cell.length_a   1.000
_cell.length_b   1.000
_cell.length_c   1.000
_cell.angle_alpha   90.00
_cell.angle_beta   90.00
_cell.angle_gamma   90.00
#
_symmetry.space_group_name_H-M   'P 1'
#
loop_
_entity.id
_entity.type
_entity.pdbx_description
1 polymer ?
#
loop_
_entity_poly.entity_id
_entity_poly.type
_entity_poly.pdbx_seq_one_letter_code
_entity_poly.pdbx_strand_id
1 'polypeptide(L)'
;MSKYDIAIIGMGCVFPEANNVNEYWNNILSGEQFVKDMPEKYWYMDQFLSLEKKNHKTYTKAGCFIKEFEFDALKYKLPPKSFDGVDISQLVAIEATRQALEDAGIKPHSKELEDAITIIGGSGVDEYAHVSLYLNRFKFEKKIAPYLRQKGLTEKEIDNLHFEFQKALEDRGHKFHPTSSATGAVISSVPNRVAQVFGIKGSNMSVDGACASSFVSLSIACHALMAGDARIAISGGIDMGINPAIYIGFSRLGGLSEKGNSNPFDDSANGLVIGEGGGIVILKRLEDAIADGDNIKAVIRGIGATSDGAGQAIYNPSVKQRSIALQKALDVAQLKAEDIQYLEAHATSTVVGDANEYDAISTVYSNREKDNPLYLGTVKHQIGHLKAAAGIAGLIKTVLGMNEGIIPHMPRFQKLSKYANKSSESLNIPNKPVEWKNRSNGSKYAAITTSGFGGVNYHAIVETAEKYQPTARTKVDRRMAIVGVACRLPGATEIDTFWNNMESGKNLFVDTDLKKLGWEENFGPNVPKGERITTRKISLIDDYQINNVRHKISRNWVSQISSAQLLSVEMADRLLSGYGLDIKDNKNIGVSIGAIHDDNYSIISFPLSADEYAETFRQTETYKNNTALEDCLTKVVEEILEDGPPHTEATLPGWMSNINAGIVANRLNCNGPNFTVDTACSSGIASMLPAMYQLMFTDTEMMIAGGLNRHTTNVFISTICSMGAMAEEIPAPFDESGQGFLTGEGGGVFLLKRYADAVKDNDSILAIIENVAGSSEYKSKTMFAPSEQALRHAIAESVKNSGVKPERIGVVDTHGSANLVSDIAEVMLLLKNYVKIMMRLLFM
;
A
#
# COMPACT_ATOMS: atom_id res chain seq x y z
N MET A 1 23.15 -11.37 -11.51
CA MET A 1 21.97 -11.36 -10.61
C MET A 1 21.69 -12.79 -10.18
N SER A 2 21.24 -13.02 -8.95
CA SER A 2 20.89 -14.36 -8.46
C SER A 2 19.54 -14.79 -9.02
N LYS A 3 19.45 -16.02 -9.53
CA LYS A 3 18.19 -16.64 -9.93
C LYS A 3 17.25 -16.74 -8.72
N TYR A 4 15.95 -16.46 -8.91
CA TYR A 4 14.94 -16.74 -7.89
C TYR A 4 14.44 -18.15 -8.15
N ASP A 5 14.64 -19.09 -7.24
CA ASP A 5 13.96 -20.39 -7.31
C ASP A 5 13.04 -20.46 -6.09
N ILE A 6 11.89 -19.80 -6.21
CA ILE A 6 10.90 -19.69 -5.14
C ILE A 6 9.65 -20.47 -5.53
N ALA A 7 9.34 -21.52 -4.78
CA ALA A 7 8.15 -22.33 -4.98
C ALA A 7 6.91 -21.63 -4.42
N ILE A 8 5.84 -21.61 -5.21
CA ILE A 8 4.48 -21.36 -4.74
C ILE A 8 3.93 -22.71 -4.29
N ILE A 9 3.60 -22.85 -3.01
CA ILE A 9 3.12 -24.11 -2.42
C ILE A 9 1.64 -24.07 -2.01
N GLY A 10 1.03 -22.89 -1.97
CA GLY A 10 -0.39 -22.73 -1.67
C GLY A 10 -0.95 -21.41 -2.23
N MET A 11 -2.22 -21.42 -2.62
CA MET A 11 -2.92 -20.25 -3.17
C MET A 11 -4.33 -20.11 -2.57
N GLY A 12 -4.77 -18.88 -2.36
CA GLY A 12 -6.11 -18.55 -1.87
C GLY A 12 -6.59 -17.19 -2.38
N CYS A 13 -7.89 -17.02 -2.58
CA CYS A 13 -8.43 -15.76 -3.11
C CYS A 13 -9.90 -15.51 -2.78
N VAL A 14 -10.25 -14.23 -2.75
CA VAL A 14 -11.62 -13.72 -2.82
C VAL A 14 -11.64 -12.65 -3.90
N PHE A 15 -12.21 -12.97 -5.05
CA PHE A 15 -12.27 -12.13 -6.25
C PHE A 15 -13.72 -11.90 -6.68
N PRO A 16 -14.00 -11.00 -7.63
CA PRO A 16 -15.35 -10.78 -8.11
C PRO A 16 -15.99 -12.08 -8.57
N GLU A 17 -17.17 -12.36 -8.00
CA GLU A 17 -17.94 -13.60 -8.21
C GLU A 17 -17.23 -14.92 -7.85
N ALA A 18 -16.12 -14.91 -7.11
CA ALA A 18 -15.37 -16.10 -6.72
C ALA A 18 -14.82 -16.00 -5.29
N ASN A 19 -15.28 -16.86 -4.39
CA ASN A 19 -14.82 -16.89 -3.00
C ASN A 19 -13.64 -17.83 -2.75
N ASN A 20 -13.14 -18.52 -3.78
CA ASN A 20 -11.99 -19.43 -3.71
C ASN A 20 -11.37 -19.66 -5.10
N VAL A 21 -10.21 -20.30 -5.14
CA VAL A 21 -9.44 -20.55 -6.37
C VAL A 21 -10.18 -21.42 -7.41
N ASN A 22 -11.04 -22.35 -6.97
CA ASN A 22 -11.80 -23.22 -7.86
C ASN A 22 -12.92 -22.47 -8.58
N GLU A 23 -13.68 -21.67 -7.83
CA GLU A 23 -14.68 -20.75 -8.41
C GLU A 23 -14.02 -19.76 -9.37
N TYR A 24 -12.87 -19.22 -8.98
CA TYR A 24 -12.12 -18.30 -9.83
C TYR A 24 -11.67 -18.96 -11.14
N TRP A 25 -11.18 -20.21 -11.09
CA TRP A 25 -10.80 -20.94 -12.30
C TRP A 25 -11.99 -21.21 -13.22
N ASN A 26 -13.13 -21.63 -12.67
CA ASN A 26 -14.36 -21.83 -13.46
C ASN A 26 -14.81 -20.53 -14.14
N ASN A 27 -14.73 -19.41 -13.41
CA ASN A 27 -15.02 -18.08 -13.95
C ASN A 27 -14.04 -17.70 -15.07
N ILE A 28 -12.74 -18.01 -14.94
CA ILE A 28 -11.75 -17.76 -16.02
C ILE A 28 -12.10 -18.56 -17.27
N LEU A 29 -12.47 -19.82 -17.13
CA LEU A 29 -12.79 -20.69 -18.27
C LEU A 29 -14.07 -20.27 -19.00
N SER A 30 -15.04 -19.67 -18.31
CA SER A 30 -16.27 -19.18 -18.96
C SER A 30 -16.00 -18.01 -19.93
N GLY A 31 -14.93 -17.25 -19.69
CA GLY A 31 -14.63 -16.03 -20.44
C GLY A 31 -15.65 -14.90 -20.24
N GLU A 32 -16.58 -15.03 -19.29
CA GLU A 32 -17.60 -14.04 -18.97
C GLU A 32 -17.00 -12.79 -18.30
N GLN A 33 -17.66 -11.65 -18.51
CA GLN A 33 -17.35 -10.42 -17.79
C GLN A 33 -18.29 -10.26 -16.59
N PHE A 34 -17.73 -10.03 -15.41
CA PHE A 34 -18.46 -9.85 -14.15
C PHE A 34 -18.64 -8.37 -13.80
N VAL A 35 -18.83 -7.53 -14.82
CA VAL A 35 -19.14 -6.11 -14.63
C VAL A 35 -20.59 -5.94 -14.24
N LYS A 36 -20.84 -5.18 -13.18
CA LYS A 36 -22.17 -4.83 -12.65
C LYS A 36 -22.25 -3.33 -12.40
N ASP A 37 -23.47 -2.84 -12.23
CA ASP A 37 -23.67 -1.51 -11.68
C ASP A 37 -23.30 -1.47 -10.19
N MET A 38 -22.79 -0.33 -9.73
CA MET A 38 -22.46 -0.05 -8.34
C MET A 38 -23.65 -0.33 -7.43
N PRO A 39 -23.51 -1.20 -6.43
CA PRO A 39 -24.54 -1.37 -5.41
C PRO A 39 -24.71 -0.12 -4.54
N GLU A 40 -25.96 0.29 -4.29
CA GLU A 40 -26.34 1.43 -3.42
C GLU A 40 -25.78 1.34 -1.98
N LYS A 41 -25.39 0.14 -1.53
CA LYS A 41 -24.84 -0.07 -0.18
C LYS A 41 -23.48 0.60 0.03
N TYR A 42 -22.72 0.89 -1.03
CA TYR A 42 -21.41 1.54 -0.89
C TYR A 42 -21.57 3.06 -0.71
N TRP A 43 -22.43 3.71 -1.50
CA TRP A 43 -22.67 5.16 -1.53
C TRP A 43 -23.88 5.49 -2.41
N TYR A 44 -24.45 6.69 -2.29
CA TYR A 44 -25.58 7.15 -3.11
C TYR A 44 -25.14 7.46 -4.55
N MET A 45 -24.83 6.41 -5.32
CA MET A 45 -24.18 6.48 -6.64
C MET A 45 -24.85 7.47 -7.60
N ASP A 46 -26.18 7.51 -7.62
CA ASP A 46 -26.94 8.39 -8.51
C ASP A 46 -26.68 9.88 -8.24
N GLN A 47 -26.34 10.24 -7.00
CA GLN A 47 -25.98 11.61 -6.66
C GLN A 47 -24.64 12.02 -7.29
N PHE A 48 -23.77 11.06 -7.59
CA PHE A 48 -22.43 11.32 -8.12
C PHE A 48 -22.32 11.06 -9.62
N LEU A 49 -23.34 10.51 -10.25
CA LEU A 49 -23.33 10.20 -11.67
C LEU A 49 -23.62 11.45 -12.51
N SER A 50 -22.72 11.77 -13.44
CA SER A 50 -22.95 12.81 -14.45
C SER A 50 -22.21 12.48 -15.75
N LEU A 51 -22.96 12.45 -16.86
CA LEU A 51 -22.36 12.33 -18.20
C LEU A 51 -21.64 13.61 -18.63
N GLU A 52 -22.08 14.76 -18.09
CA GLU A 52 -21.29 15.98 -18.16
C GLU A 52 -20.08 15.78 -17.25
N LYS A 53 -18.85 15.89 -17.78
CA LYS A 53 -17.59 15.63 -17.05
C LYS A 53 -17.29 16.70 -16.00
N LYS A 54 -18.17 16.86 -15.01
CA LYS A 54 -18.08 17.77 -13.87
C LYS A 54 -16.97 17.34 -12.92
N ASN A 55 -16.41 18.30 -12.20
CA ASN A 55 -15.19 18.08 -11.42
C ASN A 55 -15.38 17.14 -10.20
N HIS A 56 -16.59 17.09 -9.63
CA HIS A 56 -16.95 16.32 -8.43
C HIS A 56 -17.90 15.15 -8.73
N LYS A 57 -18.01 14.72 -10.00
CA LYS A 57 -18.91 13.65 -10.43
C LYS A 57 -18.13 12.57 -11.18
N THR A 58 -18.64 11.35 -11.19
CA THR A 58 -18.19 10.24 -12.04
C THR A 58 -19.14 10.08 -13.22
N TYR A 59 -18.63 9.64 -14.37
CA TYR A 59 -19.44 9.38 -15.56
C TYR A 59 -19.83 7.90 -15.71
N THR A 60 -19.46 7.05 -14.75
CA THR A 60 -19.76 5.62 -14.81
C THR A 60 -20.11 5.05 -13.44
N LYS A 61 -21.01 4.07 -13.44
CA LYS A 61 -21.39 3.24 -12.29
C LYS A 61 -20.84 1.81 -12.38
N ALA A 62 -20.08 1.50 -13.42
CA ALA A 62 -19.60 0.14 -13.64
C ALA A 62 -18.53 -0.26 -12.61
N GLY A 63 -18.60 -1.50 -12.12
CA GLY A 63 -17.60 -2.09 -11.25
C GLY A 63 -17.68 -3.62 -11.21
N CYS A 64 -16.69 -4.24 -10.58
CA CYS A 64 -16.65 -5.69 -10.32
C CYS A 64 -16.49 -5.94 -8.82
N PHE A 65 -17.47 -6.59 -8.22
CA PHE A 65 -17.61 -6.69 -6.77
C PHE A 65 -17.47 -8.13 -6.29
N ILE A 66 -16.91 -8.33 -5.10
CA ILE A 66 -16.86 -9.64 -4.47
C ILE A 66 -18.27 -10.06 -4.02
N LYS A 67 -18.48 -11.37 -3.89
CA LYS A 67 -19.67 -11.89 -3.23
C LYS A 67 -19.57 -11.63 -1.74
N GLU A 68 -20.71 -11.45 -1.10
CA GLU A 68 -20.77 -11.49 0.36
C GLU A 68 -20.33 -12.88 0.82
N PHE A 69 -19.50 -12.94 1.86
CA PHE A 69 -19.09 -14.17 2.50
C PHE A 69 -19.25 -14.05 4.01
N GLU A 70 -19.74 -15.11 4.64
CA GLU A 70 -19.89 -15.15 6.09
C GLU A 70 -18.52 -15.30 6.74
N PHE A 71 -18.16 -14.37 7.62
CA PHE A 71 -16.93 -14.42 8.38
C PHE A 71 -17.21 -14.83 9.83
N ASP A 72 -16.78 -16.03 10.21
CA ASP A 72 -16.88 -16.51 11.60
C ASP A 72 -15.78 -15.88 12.47
N ALA A 73 -16.07 -14.70 13.03
CA ALA A 73 -15.15 -13.99 13.92
C ALA A 73 -14.77 -14.80 15.17
N LEU A 74 -15.69 -15.63 15.68
CA LEU A 74 -15.46 -16.45 16.88
C LEU A 74 -14.45 -17.56 16.62
N LYS A 75 -14.49 -18.18 15.43
CA LYS A 75 -13.48 -19.16 14.98
C LYS A 75 -12.06 -18.60 15.06
N TYR A 76 -11.89 -17.32 14.79
CA TYR A 76 -10.58 -16.63 14.84
C TYR A 76 -10.30 -15.90 16.15
N LYS A 77 -11.14 -16.09 17.17
CA LYS A 77 -11.02 -15.43 18.48
C LYS A 77 -11.02 -13.89 18.40
N LEU A 78 -11.67 -13.34 17.38
CA LEU A 78 -11.90 -11.90 17.24
C LEU A 78 -13.17 -11.54 18.03
N PRO A 79 -13.08 -10.73 19.10
CA PRO A 79 -14.25 -10.36 19.90
C PRO A 79 -15.30 -9.62 19.05
N PRO A 80 -16.61 -9.94 19.15
CA PRO A 80 -17.65 -9.29 18.34
C PRO A 80 -17.63 -7.76 18.43
N LYS A 81 -17.42 -7.20 19.63
CA LYS A 81 -17.33 -5.74 19.85
C LYS A 81 -16.12 -5.07 19.17
N SER A 82 -15.11 -5.84 18.79
CA SER A 82 -13.94 -5.32 18.06
C SER A 82 -14.13 -5.34 16.55
N PHE A 83 -15.25 -5.87 16.06
CA PHE A 83 -15.54 -6.09 14.65
C PHE A 83 -16.18 -4.88 13.96
N ASP A 84 -16.85 -4.01 14.71
CA ASP A 84 -17.66 -2.93 14.15
C ASP A 84 -16.86 -1.85 13.39
N GLY A 85 -15.53 -1.77 13.55
CA GLY A 85 -14.65 -0.91 12.75
C GLY A 85 -13.51 -1.68 12.08
N VAL A 86 -13.72 -2.98 11.80
CA VAL A 86 -12.74 -3.78 11.04
C VAL A 86 -13.02 -3.61 9.56
N ASP A 87 -12.02 -3.13 8.84
CA ASP A 87 -12.09 -3.02 7.40
C ASP A 87 -12.20 -4.39 6.73
N ILE A 88 -13.05 -4.48 5.71
CA ILE A 88 -13.29 -5.72 4.94
C ILE A 88 -12.02 -6.28 4.30
N SER A 89 -11.04 -5.46 3.95
CA SER A 89 -9.74 -5.92 3.44
C SER A 89 -9.02 -6.84 4.43
N GLN A 90 -9.18 -6.61 5.74
CA GLN A 90 -8.59 -7.44 6.78
C GLN A 90 -9.27 -8.82 6.84
N LEU A 91 -10.59 -8.87 6.59
CA LEU A 91 -11.37 -10.11 6.55
C LEU A 91 -11.03 -10.94 5.31
N VAL A 92 -10.97 -10.28 4.15
CA VAL A 92 -10.54 -10.88 2.88
C VAL A 92 -9.12 -11.43 3.00
N ALA A 93 -8.22 -10.73 3.70
CA ALA A 93 -6.85 -11.19 3.94
C ALA A 93 -6.81 -12.49 4.76
N ILE A 94 -7.59 -12.53 5.83
CA ILE A 94 -7.67 -13.72 6.68
C ILE A 94 -8.21 -14.90 5.88
N GLU A 95 -9.29 -14.68 5.13
CA GLU A 95 -9.93 -15.76 4.38
C GLU A 95 -9.05 -16.28 3.24
N ALA A 96 -8.44 -15.40 2.44
CA ALA A 96 -7.50 -15.79 1.39
C ALA A 96 -6.25 -16.48 1.99
N THR A 97 -5.75 -16.03 3.14
CA THR A 97 -4.61 -16.69 3.82
C THR A 97 -5.00 -18.06 4.35
N ARG A 98 -6.20 -18.22 4.94
CA ARG A 98 -6.69 -19.52 5.38
C ARG A 98 -6.69 -20.52 4.22
N GLN A 99 -7.29 -20.14 3.09
CA GLN A 99 -7.35 -20.98 1.90
C GLN A 99 -5.95 -21.36 1.41
N ALA A 100 -5.03 -20.38 1.36
CA ALA A 100 -3.67 -20.61 0.89
C ALA A 100 -2.86 -21.52 1.83
N LEU A 101 -3.03 -21.39 3.15
CA LEU A 101 -2.41 -22.27 4.14
C LEU A 101 -2.98 -23.69 4.07
N GLU A 102 -4.29 -23.84 3.89
CA GLU A 102 -4.94 -25.14 3.70
C GLU A 102 -4.46 -25.83 2.41
N ASP A 103 -4.36 -25.10 1.30
CA ASP A 103 -3.82 -25.60 0.03
C ASP A 103 -2.33 -26.01 0.15
N ALA A 104 -1.57 -25.32 0.99
CA ALA A 104 -0.19 -25.66 1.34
C ALA A 104 -0.06 -26.80 2.37
N GLY A 105 -1.16 -27.24 2.99
CA GLY A 105 -1.13 -28.24 4.06
C GLY A 105 -0.57 -27.76 5.41
N ILE A 106 -0.47 -26.44 5.60
CA ILE A 106 0.12 -25.83 6.81
C ILE A 106 -1.00 -25.47 7.80
N LYS A 107 -0.85 -25.92 9.05
CA LYS A 107 -1.82 -25.64 10.12
C LYS A 107 -1.59 -24.26 10.74
N PRO A 108 -2.65 -23.50 11.08
CA PRO A 108 -2.54 -22.30 11.91
C PRO A 108 -1.80 -22.59 13.22
N HIS A 109 -1.00 -21.62 13.70
CA HIS A 109 -0.18 -21.74 14.91
C HIS A 109 0.79 -22.93 14.93
N SER A 110 1.11 -23.52 13.78
CA SER A 110 2.15 -24.56 13.70
C SER A 110 3.53 -23.97 13.97
N LYS A 111 4.48 -24.83 14.35
CA LYS A 111 5.88 -24.42 14.54
C LYS A 111 6.50 -23.82 13.27
N GLU A 112 6.05 -24.28 12.09
CA GLU A 112 6.55 -23.82 10.79
C GLU A 112 6.20 -22.35 10.51
N LEU A 113 5.12 -21.84 11.10
CA LEU A 113 4.69 -20.45 10.95
C LEU A 113 5.35 -19.50 11.96
N GLU A 114 6.07 -20.00 12.96
CA GLU A 114 6.67 -19.13 13.99
C GLU A 114 7.64 -18.12 13.36
N ASP A 115 8.49 -18.57 12.43
CA ASP A 115 9.47 -17.73 11.73
C ASP A 115 8.97 -17.29 10.33
N ALA A 116 7.67 -17.45 10.05
CA ALA A 116 7.10 -16.97 8.80
C ALA A 116 6.99 -15.43 8.80
N ILE A 117 6.96 -14.84 7.62
CA ILE A 117 6.74 -13.40 7.43
C ILE A 117 5.45 -13.15 6.63
N THR A 118 4.88 -11.96 6.76
CA THR A 118 3.66 -11.58 6.04
C THR A 118 3.82 -10.23 5.36
N ILE A 119 3.80 -10.21 4.03
CA ILE A 119 3.95 -8.98 3.25
C ILE A 119 2.76 -8.87 2.30
N ILE A 120 1.92 -7.86 2.48
CA ILE A 120 0.69 -7.72 1.68
C ILE A 120 0.71 -6.38 0.94
N GLY A 121 0.46 -6.43 -0.37
CA GLY A 121 0.29 -5.23 -1.18
C GLY A 121 -1.10 -4.63 -0.99
N GLY A 122 -1.20 -3.32 -0.75
CA GLY A 122 -2.48 -2.61 -0.60
C GLY A 122 -2.35 -1.13 -0.93
N SER A 123 -3.42 -0.50 -1.42
CA SER A 123 -3.48 0.93 -1.80
C SER A 123 -4.37 1.78 -0.88
N GLY A 124 -4.57 1.33 0.36
CA GLY A 124 -5.48 1.95 1.34
C GLY A 124 -6.62 1.02 1.76
N VAL A 125 -7.41 1.46 2.74
CA VAL A 125 -8.56 0.76 3.31
C VAL A 125 -9.80 1.64 3.23
N ASP A 126 -10.98 1.04 3.11
CA ASP A 126 -12.22 1.77 2.91
C ASP A 126 -12.73 2.38 4.22
N GLU A 127 -12.42 1.77 5.37
CA GLU A 127 -12.72 2.31 6.70
C GLU A 127 -12.19 3.74 6.88
N TYR A 128 -11.04 4.09 6.30
CA TYR A 128 -10.54 5.46 6.41
C TYR A 128 -11.45 6.48 5.70
N ALA A 129 -12.11 6.07 4.61
CA ALA A 129 -13.12 6.90 3.94
C ALA A 129 -14.36 7.08 4.83
N HIS A 130 -14.85 6.00 5.44
CA HIS A 130 -16.00 6.04 6.36
C HIS A 130 -15.71 6.91 7.61
N VAL A 131 -14.54 6.74 8.22
CA VAL A 131 -14.09 7.53 9.37
C VAL A 131 -13.92 9.00 9.01
N SER A 132 -13.34 9.28 7.83
CA SER A 132 -13.20 10.65 7.32
C SER A 132 -14.56 11.33 7.13
N LEU A 133 -15.52 10.62 6.53
CA LEU A 133 -16.87 11.13 6.33
C LEU A 133 -17.59 11.34 7.67
N TYR A 134 -17.48 10.39 8.59
CA TYR A 134 -18.14 10.51 9.89
C TYR A 134 -17.58 11.66 10.74
N LEU A 135 -16.25 11.77 10.87
CA LEU A 135 -15.63 12.82 11.69
C LEU A 135 -15.72 14.21 11.07
N ASN A 136 -15.83 14.32 9.75
CA ASN A 136 -16.07 15.59 9.07
C ASN A 136 -17.54 16.03 9.08
N ARG A 137 -18.48 15.23 9.59
CA ARG A 137 -19.90 15.63 9.71
C ARG A 137 -20.09 16.92 10.51
N PHE A 138 -19.26 17.15 11.52
CA PHE A 138 -19.27 18.39 12.32
C PHE A 138 -19.04 19.64 11.46
N LYS A 139 -18.25 19.54 10.39
CA LYS A 139 -18.05 20.65 9.42
C LYS A 139 -19.33 20.93 8.65
N PHE A 140 -20.05 19.90 8.23
CA PHE A 140 -21.35 20.03 7.56
C PHE A 140 -22.41 20.62 8.51
N GLU A 141 -22.54 20.06 9.71
CA GLU A 141 -23.47 20.52 10.76
C GLU A 141 -23.25 22.00 11.12
N LYS A 142 -21.99 22.41 11.28
CA LYS A 142 -21.62 23.82 11.54
C LYS A 142 -22.02 24.75 10.39
N LYS A 143 -21.87 24.30 9.14
CA LYS A 143 -22.23 25.09 7.94
C LYS A 143 -23.75 25.19 7.74
N ILE A 144 -24.51 24.13 8.03
CA ILE A 144 -25.97 24.15 7.82
C ILE A 144 -26.73 24.86 8.94
N ALA A 145 -26.25 24.82 10.19
CA ALA A 145 -26.96 25.37 11.34
C ALA A 145 -27.43 26.84 11.18
N PRO A 146 -26.63 27.79 10.64
CA PRO A 146 -27.10 29.15 10.38
C PRO A 146 -28.32 29.22 9.46
N TYR A 147 -28.38 28.37 8.44
CA TYR A 147 -29.49 28.31 7.49
C TYR A 147 -30.76 27.73 8.13
N LEU A 148 -30.60 26.71 8.96
CA LEU A 148 -31.72 26.13 9.73
C LEU A 148 -32.34 27.16 10.68
N ARG A 149 -31.52 27.96 11.37
CA ARG A 149 -32.00 29.06 12.23
C ARG A 149 -32.76 30.11 11.44
N GLN A 150 -32.29 30.47 10.24
CA GLN A 150 -33.00 31.41 9.36
C GLN A 150 -34.36 30.87 8.89
N LYS A 151 -34.52 29.55 8.76
CA LYS A 151 -35.80 28.89 8.49
C LYS A 151 -36.68 28.70 9.74
N GLY A 152 -36.24 29.19 10.90
CA GLY A 152 -37.02 29.23 12.13
C GLY A 152 -36.88 28.01 13.04
N LEU A 153 -35.92 27.11 12.78
CA LEU A 153 -35.66 25.99 13.68
C LEU A 153 -35.01 26.49 14.98
N THR A 154 -35.49 25.98 16.10
CA THR A 154 -34.92 26.19 17.43
C THR A 154 -33.65 25.34 17.61
N GLU A 155 -32.78 25.71 18.55
CA GLU A 155 -31.56 24.91 18.84
C GLU A 155 -31.90 23.45 19.20
N LYS A 156 -33.01 23.21 19.91
CA LYS A 156 -33.45 21.85 20.23
C LYS A 156 -33.83 21.03 18.99
N GLU A 157 -34.47 21.67 18.02
CA GLU A 157 -34.81 21.01 16.75
C GLU A 157 -33.56 20.75 15.90
N ILE A 158 -32.60 21.67 15.91
CA ILE A 158 -31.30 21.50 15.26
C ILE A 158 -30.51 20.34 15.89
N ASP A 159 -30.44 20.28 17.22
CA ASP A 159 -29.76 19.19 17.94
C ASP A 159 -30.40 17.83 17.65
N ASN A 160 -31.73 17.77 17.63
CA ASN A 160 -32.46 16.55 17.25
C ASN A 160 -32.16 16.15 15.79
N LEU A 161 -32.12 17.11 14.88
CA LEU A 161 -31.82 16.86 13.47
C LEU A 161 -30.38 16.39 13.27
N HIS A 162 -29.40 16.95 13.99
CA HIS A 162 -28.03 16.45 13.99
C HIS A 162 -27.96 15.01 14.53
N PHE A 163 -28.72 14.68 15.57
CA PHE A 163 -28.80 13.31 16.08
C PHE A 163 -29.42 12.33 15.05
N GLU A 164 -30.52 12.72 14.39
CA GLU A 164 -31.12 11.94 13.31
C GLU A 164 -30.14 11.74 12.14
N PHE A 165 -29.42 12.79 11.76
CA PHE A 165 -28.41 12.76 10.70
C PHE A 165 -27.24 11.85 11.04
N GLN A 166 -26.70 11.94 12.26
CA GLN A 166 -25.67 11.03 12.74
C GLN A 166 -26.14 9.58 12.65
N LYS A 167 -27.36 9.28 13.13
CA LYS A 167 -27.90 7.93 13.07
C LYS A 167 -28.06 7.44 11.62
N ALA A 168 -28.52 8.31 10.71
CA ALA A 168 -28.64 7.97 9.31
C ALA A 168 -27.28 7.68 8.63
N LEU A 169 -26.21 8.37 9.04
CA LEU A 169 -24.84 8.03 8.63
C LEU A 169 -24.43 6.64 9.15
N GLU A 170 -24.68 6.36 10.44
CA GLU A 170 -24.35 5.08 11.07
C GLU A 170 -25.11 3.90 10.45
N ASP A 171 -26.39 4.09 10.13
CA ASP A 171 -27.25 3.08 9.47
C ASP A 171 -26.74 2.75 8.05
N ARG A 172 -25.98 3.65 7.41
CA ARG A 172 -25.28 3.42 6.13
C ARG A 172 -23.90 2.79 6.28
N GLY A 173 -23.43 2.59 7.51
CA GLY A 173 -22.09 2.07 7.79
C GLY A 173 -21.01 3.15 7.90
N HIS A 174 -21.34 4.44 7.75
CA HIS A 174 -20.44 5.53 8.08
C HIS A 174 -20.44 5.70 9.59
N LYS A 175 -19.61 4.92 10.29
CA LYS A 175 -19.53 4.89 11.75
C LYS A 175 -18.10 5.11 12.21
N PHE A 176 -17.98 5.62 13.43
CA PHE A 176 -16.70 5.72 14.12
C PHE A 176 -16.81 5.01 15.46
N HIS A 177 -16.16 3.86 15.57
CA HIS A 177 -16.09 3.14 16.83
C HIS A 177 -14.73 3.43 17.48
N PRO A 178 -14.70 4.04 18.69
CA PRO A 178 -13.47 4.29 19.41
C PRO A 178 -12.63 3.01 19.48
N THR A 179 -11.32 3.12 19.25
CA THR A 179 -10.38 1.97 19.20
C THR A 179 -10.42 1.14 17.90
N SER A 180 -11.54 0.53 17.50
CA SER A 180 -11.54 -0.38 16.33
C SER A 180 -11.38 0.34 15.00
N SER A 181 -12.06 1.48 14.80
CA SER A 181 -11.96 2.27 13.56
C SER A 181 -10.53 2.78 13.31
N ALA A 182 -9.76 3.05 14.36
CA ALA A 182 -8.36 3.43 14.22
C ALA A 182 -7.51 2.33 13.57
N THR A 183 -7.75 1.08 13.99
CA THR A 183 -7.06 -0.08 13.42
C THR A 183 -7.68 -0.50 12.08
N GLY A 184 -8.95 -0.20 11.83
CA GLY A 184 -9.57 -0.39 10.53
C GLY A 184 -9.02 0.55 9.47
N ALA A 185 -8.74 1.81 9.84
CA ALA A 185 -8.30 2.90 8.98
C ALA A 185 -6.83 2.85 8.49
N VAL A 186 -6.02 1.90 9.00
CA VAL A 186 -4.61 1.77 8.60
C VAL A 186 -4.37 0.46 7.86
N ILE A 187 -3.71 0.54 6.70
CA ILE A 187 -3.48 -0.64 5.84
C ILE A 187 -2.49 -1.62 6.45
N SER A 188 -1.58 -1.18 7.33
CA SER A 188 -0.70 -2.08 8.10
C SER A 188 -1.46 -3.05 9.01
N SER A 189 -2.73 -2.79 9.35
CA SER A 189 -3.54 -3.76 10.11
C SER A 189 -3.86 -5.03 9.33
N VAL A 190 -3.84 -5.00 7.99
CA VAL A 190 -4.12 -6.17 7.15
C VAL A 190 -3.12 -7.31 7.41
N PRO A 191 -1.80 -7.14 7.21
CA PRO A 191 -0.82 -8.18 7.50
C PRO A 191 -0.64 -8.43 9.00
N ASN A 192 -0.82 -7.41 9.86
CA ASN A 192 -0.81 -7.59 11.31
C ASN A 192 -1.90 -8.56 11.78
N ARG A 193 -3.13 -8.41 11.28
CA ARG A 193 -4.24 -9.27 11.67
C ARG A 193 -4.07 -10.69 11.14
N VAL A 194 -3.53 -10.84 9.92
CA VAL A 194 -3.12 -12.15 9.40
C VAL A 194 -2.10 -12.80 10.35
N ALA A 195 -1.06 -12.07 10.76
CA ALA A 195 -0.06 -12.61 11.67
C ALA A 195 -0.65 -13.02 13.03
N GLN A 196 -1.52 -12.18 13.59
CA GLN A 196 -2.22 -12.46 14.85
C GLN A 196 -3.09 -13.72 14.76
N VAL A 197 -3.91 -13.83 13.70
CA VAL A 197 -4.88 -14.92 13.53
C VAL A 197 -4.19 -16.26 13.30
N PHE A 198 -3.09 -16.30 12.55
CA PHE A 198 -2.41 -17.55 12.19
C PHE A 198 -1.18 -17.86 13.07
N GLY A 199 -0.82 -16.99 14.01
CA GLY A 199 0.27 -17.23 14.97
C GLY A 199 1.67 -17.01 14.41
N ILE A 200 1.81 -16.07 13.48
CA ILE A 200 3.06 -15.74 12.81
C ILE A 200 3.85 -14.76 13.68
N LYS A 201 5.15 -14.98 13.85
CA LYS A 201 5.98 -14.14 14.75
C LYS A 201 7.07 -13.37 14.02
N GLY A 202 7.41 -13.72 12.78
CA GLY A 202 8.33 -12.94 11.96
C GLY A 202 7.75 -11.59 11.54
N SER A 203 8.52 -10.82 10.77
CA SER A 203 8.13 -9.48 10.31
C SER A 203 6.82 -9.49 9.52
N ASN A 204 6.01 -8.44 9.68
CA ASN A 204 4.87 -8.18 8.82
C ASN A 204 4.86 -6.73 8.33
N MET A 205 4.37 -6.49 7.11
CA MET A 205 4.27 -5.14 6.53
C MET A 205 3.27 -5.05 5.38
N SER A 206 2.69 -3.86 5.23
CA SER A 206 1.94 -3.47 4.03
C SER A 206 2.86 -2.70 3.10
N VAL A 207 2.69 -2.89 1.79
CA VAL A 207 3.47 -2.17 0.77
C VAL A 207 2.58 -1.60 -0.31
N ASP A 208 2.92 -0.42 -0.79
CA ASP A 208 2.13 0.31 -1.78
C ASP A 208 2.99 0.73 -2.98
N GLY A 209 2.73 0.08 -4.12
CA GLY A 209 3.17 0.46 -5.46
C GLY A 209 1.97 0.66 -6.39
N ALA A 210 0.85 1.16 -5.85
CA ALA A 210 -0.44 1.28 -6.52
C ALA A 210 -0.88 -0.06 -7.17
N CYS A 211 -1.14 -0.07 -8.47
CA CYS A 211 -1.58 -1.26 -9.20
C CYS A 211 -0.52 -2.40 -9.21
N ALA A 212 0.73 -2.10 -8.84
CA ALA A 212 1.81 -3.06 -8.75
C ALA A 212 2.07 -3.59 -7.32
N SER A 213 1.28 -3.19 -6.31
CA SER A 213 1.53 -3.52 -4.88
C SER A 213 1.69 -5.01 -4.61
N SER A 214 0.90 -5.88 -5.25
CA SER A 214 1.03 -7.34 -5.12
C SER A 214 2.36 -7.90 -5.64
N PHE A 215 3.07 -7.20 -6.53
CA PHE A 215 4.38 -7.63 -7.02
C PHE A 215 5.52 -6.96 -6.26
N VAL A 216 5.29 -5.77 -5.68
CA VAL A 216 6.17 -5.22 -4.64
C VAL A 216 6.25 -6.22 -3.48
N SER A 217 5.11 -6.69 -2.98
CA SER A 217 5.06 -7.68 -1.88
C SER A 217 5.74 -8.99 -2.27
N LEU A 218 5.45 -9.51 -3.47
CA LEU A 218 6.04 -10.74 -3.98
C LEU A 218 7.56 -10.65 -4.10
N SER A 219 8.07 -9.52 -4.62
CA SER A 219 9.51 -9.28 -4.73
C SER A 219 10.18 -9.30 -3.35
N ILE A 220 9.62 -8.57 -2.38
CA ILE A 220 10.18 -8.48 -1.03
C ILE A 220 10.13 -9.85 -0.34
N ALA A 221 9.03 -10.61 -0.51
CA ALA A 221 8.89 -11.96 0.03
C ALA A 221 9.92 -12.94 -0.55
N CYS A 222 10.12 -12.91 -1.88
CA CYS A 222 11.17 -13.70 -2.53
C CYS A 222 12.55 -13.35 -1.98
N HIS A 223 12.85 -12.06 -1.86
CA HIS A 223 14.14 -11.61 -1.31
C HIS A 223 14.35 -11.99 0.14
N ALA A 224 13.33 -11.90 0.99
CA ALA A 224 13.44 -12.32 2.38
C ALA A 224 13.74 -13.82 2.52
N LEU A 225 13.11 -14.66 1.70
CA LEU A 225 13.41 -16.10 1.62
C LEU A 225 14.85 -16.36 1.17
N MET A 226 15.34 -15.59 0.18
CA MET A 226 16.73 -15.66 -0.31
C MET A 226 17.75 -15.10 0.70
N ALA A 227 17.37 -14.09 1.49
CA ALA A 227 18.15 -13.54 2.59
C ALA A 227 18.17 -14.47 3.81
N GLY A 228 17.25 -15.44 3.86
CA GLY A 228 17.12 -16.39 4.96
C GLY A 228 16.49 -15.78 6.20
N ASP A 229 15.82 -14.64 6.03
CA ASP A 229 15.06 -13.97 7.09
C ASP A 229 13.71 -14.65 7.35
N ALA A 230 13.31 -15.54 6.44
CA ALA A 230 12.17 -16.42 6.58
C ALA A 230 12.42 -17.76 5.88
N ARG A 231 11.70 -18.80 6.33
CA ARG A 231 11.57 -20.07 5.60
C ARG A 231 10.26 -20.15 4.82
N ILE A 232 9.22 -19.48 5.32
CA ILE A 232 7.90 -19.36 4.71
C ILE A 232 7.56 -17.88 4.62
N ALA A 233 7.08 -17.44 3.45
CA ALA A 233 6.55 -16.10 3.27
C ALA A 233 5.11 -16.16 2.79
N ILE A 234 4.25 -15.38 3.45
CA ILE A 234 2.87 -15.13 3.02
C ILE A 234 2.87 -13.82 2.25
N SER A 235 2.50 -13.89 0.97
CA SER A 235 2.57 -12.75 0.07
C SER A 235 1.32 -12.63 -0.78
N GLY A 236 0.96 -11.41 -1.17
CA GLY A 236 -0.16 -11.20 -2.09
C GLY A 236 -0.55 -9.74 -2.20
N GLY A 237 -1.81 -9.49 -2.57
CA GLY A 237 -2.35 -8.13 -2.60
C GLY A 237 -3.85 -8.12 -2.41
N ILE A 238 -4.35 -7.05 -1.81
CA ILE A 238 -5.74 -6.88 -1.41
C ILE A 238 -6.14 -5.43 -1.67
N ASP A 239 -7.32 -5.26 -2.25
CA ASP A 239 -7.91 -3.95 -2.41
C ASP A 239 -9.44 -4.02 -2.37
N MET A 240 -10.02 -3.29 -1.42
CA MET A 240 -11.46 -3.19 -1.22
C MET A 240 -11.97 -1.75 -1.41
N GLY A 241 -11.13 -0.85 -1.90
CA GLY A 241 -11.46 0.57 -2.03
C GLY A 241 -12.49 0.81 -3.14
N ILE A 242 -13.76 0.90 -2.77
CA ILE A 242 -14.90 1.18 -3.64
C ILE A 242 -15.63 2.39 -3.06
N ASN A 243 -15.08 3.57 -3.31
CA ASN A 243 -15.61 4.82 -2.75
C ASN A 243 -15.62 5.97 -3.77
N PRO A 244 -16.39 7.06 -3.49
CA PRO A 244 -16.58 8.17 -4.42
C PRO A 244 -15.26 8.81 -4.87
N ALA A 245 -14.32 9.00 -3.96
CA ALA A 245 -13.06 9.68 -4.26
C ALA A 245 -12.23 8.96 -5.33
N ILE A 246 -12.24 7.62 -5.32
CA ILE A 246 -11.57 6.80 -6.34
C ILE A 246 -12.27 6.94 -7.69
N TYR A 247 -13.60 6.79 -7.74
CA TYR A 247 -14.38 6.89 -8.99
C TYR A 247 -14.29 8.28 -9.63
N ILE A 248 -14.50 9.32 -8.83
CA ILE A 248 -14.39 10.72 -9.27
C ILE A 248 -12.95 10.99 -9.73
N GLY A 249 -11.95 10.57 -8.95
CA GLY A 249 -10.53 10.71 -9.29
C GLY A 249 -10.18 10.11 -10.66
N PHE A 250 -10.58 8.85 -10.91
CA PHE A 250 -10.34 8.22 -12.20
C PHE A 250 -11.20 8.81 -13.33
N SER A 251 -12.41 9.28 -13.06
CA SER A 251 -13.20 10.03 -14.04
C SER A 251 -12.52 11.34 -14.44
N ARG A 252 -11.89 12.06 -13.50
CA ARG A 252 -11.12 13.27 -13.80
C ARG A 252 -9.88 12.99 -14.65
N LEU A 253 -9.26 11.83 -14.47
CA LEU A 253 -8.17 11.36 -15.35
C LEU A 253 -8.66 10.87 -16.73
N GLY A 254 -9.96 10.71 -16.94
CA GLY A 254 -10.51 10.03 -18.11
C GLY A 254 -10.11 8.55 -18.17
N GLY A 255 -9.82 7.95 -17.01
CA GLY A 255 -9.30 6.59 -16.89
C GLY A 255 -10.37 5.51 -16.94
N LEU A 256 -11.63 5.82 -16.63
CA LEU A 256 -12.72 4.85 -16.53
C LEU A 256 -13.42 4.60 -17.87
N SER A 257 -13.96 3.39 -18.05
CA SER A 257 -14.80 3.06 -19.20
C SER A 257 -16.15 3.78 -19.14
N GLU A 258 -16.43 4.60 -20.14
CA GLU A 258 -17.76 5.22 -20.34
C GLU A 258 -18.83 4.18 -20.71
N LYS A 259 -18.43 3.02 -21.25
CA LYS A 259 -19.35 1.96 -21.72
C LYS A 259 -19.54 0.84 -20.68
N GLY A 260 -18.84 0.91 -19.56
CA GLY A 260 -18.88 -0.14 -18.53
C GLY A 260 -18.39 -1.51 -19.02
N ASN A 261 -17.42 -1.54 -19.94
CA ASN A 261 -16.82 -2.80 -20.42
C ASN A 261 -15.30 -2.70 -20.36
N SER A 262 -14.63 -3.82 -20.06
CA SER A 262 -13.17 -3.92 -20.13
C SER A 262 -12.78 -4.73 -21.36
N ASN A 263 -12.20 -4.07 -22.38
CA ASN A 263 -11.73 -4.70 -23.61
C ASN A 263 -10.23 -4.43 -23.83
N PRO A 264 -9.33 -5.03 -23.02
CA PRO A 264 -7.91 -4.73 -23.10
C PRO A 264 -7.32 -5.06 -24.47
N PHE A 265 -6.36 -4.24 -24.93
CA PHE A 265 -5.69 -4.29 -26.25
C PHE A 265 -6.58 -4.10 -27.49
N ASP A 266 -7.90 -4.23 -27.37
CA ASP A 266 -8.83 -4.14 -28.49
C ASP A 266 -9.01 -2.68 -28.95
N ASP A 267 -9.34 -2.45 -30.23
CA ASP A 267 -9.62 -1.11 -30.76
C ASP A 267 -10.85 -0.44 -30.09
N SER A 268 -11.72 -1.22 -29.46
CA SER A 268 -12.86 -0.73 -28.68
C SER A 268 -12.52 -0.33 -27.23
N ALA A 269 -11.28 -0.53 -26.77
CA ALA A 269 -10.81 -0.13 -25.44
C ALA A 269 -11.06 1.38 -25.20
N ASN A 270 -11.65 1.74 -24.06
CA ASN A 270 -12.01 3.13 -23.76
C ASN A 270 -11.89 3.54 -22.28
N GLY A 271 -11.14 2.77 -21.48
CA GLY A 271 -10.95 2.98 -20.06
C GLY A 271 -11.15 1.71 -19.24
N LEU A 272 -10.69 1.75 -17.99
CA LEU A 272 -10.76 0.63 -17.05
C LEU A 272 -12.13 0.53 -16.38
N VAL A 273 -12.46 -0.66 -15.89
CA VAL A 273 -13.54 -0.91 -14.94
C VAL A 273 -12.89 -1.21 -13.59
N ILE A 274 -13.32 -0.55 -12.51
CA ILE A 274 -12.74 -0.77 -11.17
C ILE A 274 -13.25 -2.11 -10.62
N GLY A 275 -12.38 -2.85 -9.93
CA GLY A 275 -12.77 -4.02 -9.14
C GLY A 275 -12.18 -4.01 -7.73
N GLU A 276 -12.74 -4.87 -6.90
CA GLU A 276 -12.27 -5.19 -5.54
C GLU A 276 -11.94 -6.69 -5.41
N GLY A 277 -11.11 -7.04 -4.44
CA GLY A 277 -10.75 -8.40 -4.11
C GLY A 277 -9.35 -8.55 -3.54
N GLY A 278 -8.97 -9.78 -3.22
CA GLY A 278 -7.67 -10.10 -2.65
C GLY A 278 -7.22 -11.53 -2.94
N GLY A 279 -5.91 -11.71 -3.07
CA GLY A 279 -5.28 -13.01 -3.29
C GLY A 279 -4.00 -13.16 -2.48
N ILE A 280 -3.73 -14.38 -2.02
CA ILE A 280 -2.57 -14.74 -1.21
C ILE A 280 -1.91 -15.99 -1.78
N VAL A 281 -0.57 -16.02 -1.73
CA VAL A 281 0.28 -17.17 -2.03
C VAL A 281 1.21 -17.48 -0.87
N ILE A 282 1.48 -18.76 -0.66
CA ILE A 282 2.47 -19.24 0.30
C ILE A 282 3.74 -19.63 -0.46
N LEU A 283 4.87 -19.06 -0.03
CA LEU A 283 6.14 -19.15 -0.73
C LEU A 283 7.21 -19.80 0.14
N LYS A 284 8.05 -20.61 -0.50
CA LYS A 284 9.28 -21.16 0.08
C LYS A 284 10.41 -21.14 -0.96
N ARG A 285 11.66 -21.23 -0.50
CA ARG A 285 12.73 -21.59 -1.44
C ARG A 285 12.42 -22.97 -2.04
N LEU A 286 12.70 -23.14 -3.32
CA LEU A 286 12.44 -24.40 -4.02
C LEU A 286 13.17 -25.59 -3.37
N GLU A 287 14.40 -25.37 -2.90
CA GLU A 287 15.16 -26.39 -2.15
C GLU A 287 14.45 -26.85 -0.87
N ASP A 288 13.86 -25.91 -0.12
CA ASP A 288 13.11 -26.20 1.10
C ASP A 288 11.80 -26.91 0.75
N ALA A 289 11.10 -26.44 -0.29
CA ALA A 289 9.84 -27.04 -0.70
C ALA A 289 10.00 -28.50 -1.13
N ILE A 290 11.06 -28.80 -1.88
CA ILE A 290 11.41 -30.18 -2.25
C ILE A 290 11.78 -31.00 -1.01
N ALA A 291 12.60 -30.43 -0.10
CA ALA A 291 13.05 -31.13 1.10
C ALA A 291 11.89 -31.50 2.05
N ASP A 292 10.87 -30.65 2.11
CA ASP A 292 9.70 -30.85 2.96
C ASP A 292 8.59 -31.67 2.28
N GLY A 293 8.74 -31.95 0.98
CA GLY A 293 7.75 -32.72 0.22
C GLY A 293 6.48 -31.92 -0.09
N ASP A 294 6.58 -30.60 -0.22
CA ASP A 294 5.44 -29.74 -0.52
C ASP A 294 4.90 -29.99 -1.94
N ASN A 295 3.61 -29.72 -2.12
CA ASN A 295 3.00 -29.68 -3.45
C ASN A 295 3.34 -28.38 -4.17
N ILE A 296 4.40 -28.40 -4.99
CA ILE A 296 4.85 -27.22 -5.75
C ILE A 296 3.87 -26.93 -6.89
N LYS A 297 3.14 -25.81 -6.78
CA LYS A 297 2.17 -25.35 -7.80
C LYS A 297 2.86 -24.70 -9.00
N ALA A 298 3.92 -23.95 -8.75
CA ALA A 298 4.78 -23.30 -9.74
C ALA A 298 6.05 -22.76 -9.06
N VAL A 299 7.03 -22.33 -9.86
CA VAL A 299 8.28 -21.70 -9.39
C VAL A 299 8.41 -20.32 -10.01
N ILE A 300 8.58 -19.30 -9.18
CA ILE A 300 8.97 -17.95 -9.62
C ILE A 300 10.47 -17.98 -9.88
N ARG A 301 10.85 -17.76 -11.15
CA ARG A 301 12.22 -17.89 -11.69
C ARG A 301 13.00 -16.58 -11.68
N GLY A 302 12.29 -15.46 -11.78
CA GLY A 302 12.89 -14.13 -11.90
C GLY A 302 11.84 -13.03 -11.78
N ILE A 303 12.23 -11.91 -11.18
CA ILE A 303 11.42 -10.69 -11.12
C ILE A 303 12.34 -9.54 -11.54
N GLY A 304 11.96 -8.85 -12.62
CA GLY A 304 12.56 -7.59 -13.04
C GLY A 304 11.73 -6.41 -12.57
N ALA A 305 12.39 -5.34 -12.12
CA ALA A 305 11.72 -4.13 -11.65
C ALA A 305 12.43 -2.86 -12.12
N THR A 306 11.64 -1.82 -12.41
CA THR A 306 12.11 -0.48 -12.81
C THR A 306 11.16 0.60 -12.33
N SER A 307 11.60 1.85 -12.43
CA SER A 307 10.73 3.02 -12.45
C SER A 307 10.85 3.77 -13.77
N ASP A 308 9.74 4.34 -14.23
CA ASP A 308 9.65 5.19 -15.41
C ASP A 308 10.61 6.40 -15.35
N GLY A 309 10.97 6.86 -14.15
CA GLY A 309 11.85 8.00 -13.94
C GLY A 309 11.30 9.30 -14.53
N ALA A 310 12.18 10.21 -14.95
CA ALA A 310 11.77 11.50 -15.48
C ALA A 310 11.30 11.42 -16.94
N GLY A 311 10.33 12.28 -17.30
CA GLY A 311 10.02 12.59 -18.70
C GLY A 311 8.53 12.67 -19.03
N GLN A 312 7.68 11.94 -18.32
CA GLN A 312 6.23 11.95 -18.53
C GLN A 312 5.49 12.34 -17.24
N ALA A 313 4.18 12.63 -17.35
CA ALA A 313 3.31 12.76 -16.20
C ALA A 313 3.34 11.47 -15.36
N ILE A 314 3.13 11.58 -14.04
CA ILE A 314 3.32 10.46 -13.09
C ILE A 314 2.43 9.23 -13.35
N TYR A 315 1.41 9.41 -14.19
CA TYR A 315 0.43 8.39 -14.58
C TYR A 315 0.58 7.92 -16.03
N ASN A 316 1.51 8.51 -16.79
CA ASN A 316 1.78 8.12 -18.17
C ASN A 316 2.93 7.11 -18.21
N PRO A 317 2.73 5.92 -18.81
CA PRO A 317 3.72 4.86 -18.74
C PRO A 317 4.84 4.96 -19.77
N SER A 318 6.05 4.59 -19.36
CA SER A 318 7.23 4.52 -20.23
C SER A 318 7.39 3.16 -20.92
N VAL A 319 7.30 3.14 -22.25
CA VAL A 319 7.61 1.95 -23.06
C VAL A 319 9.04 1.45 -22.79
N LYS A 320 10.00 2.38 -22.71
CA LYS A 320 11.43 2.06 -22.50
C LYS A 320 11.66 1.34 -21.17
N GLN A 321 11.16 1.91 -20.06
CA GLN A 321 11.42 1.36 -18.73
C GLN A 321 10.66 0.05 -18.49
N ARG A 322 9.48 -0.12 -19.11
CA ARG A 322 8.79 -1.42 -19.18
C ARG A 322 9.61 -2.46 -19.93
N SER A 323 10.11 -2.16 -21.13
CA SER A 323 10.96 -3.11 -21.87
C SER A 323 12.21 -3.53 -21.08
N ILE A 324 12.80 -2.60 -20.32
CA ILE A 324 13.93 -2.91 -19.42
C ILE A 324 13.48 -3.86 -18.30
N ALA A 325 12.33 -3.64 -17.66
CA ALA A 325 11.82 -4.55 -16.62
C ALA A 325 11.58 -5.97 -17.16
N LEU A 326 11.02 -6.06 -18.37
CA LEU A 326 10.80 -7.32 -19.09
C LEU A 326 12.13 -8.06 -19.32
N GLN A 327 13.14 -7.36 -19.86
CA GLN A 327 14.46 -7.93 -20.10
C GLN A 327 15.16 -8.36 -18.79
N LYS A 328 15.11 -7.52 -17.74
CA LYS A 328 15.69 -7.84 -16.43
C LYS A 328 15.11 -9.14 -15.86
N ALA A 329 13.81 -9.38 -16.01
CA ALA A 329 13.20 -10.61 -15.51
C ALA A 329 13.69 -11.85 -16.26
N LEU A 330 13.85 -11.76 -17.59
CA LEU A 330 14.46 -12.81 -18.42
C LEU A 330 15.92 -13.07 -18.00
N ASP A 331 16.70 -12.02 -17.78
CA ASP A 331 18.10 -12.11 -17.37
C ASP A 331 18.25 -12.78 -15.99
N VAL A 332 17.38 -12.45 -15.03
CA VAL A 332 17.34 -13.09 -13.71
C VAL A 332 16.92 -14.56 -13.83
N ALA A 333 15.90 -14.86 -14.64
CA ALA A 333 15.41 -16.21 -14.87
C ALA A 333 16.39 -17.08 -15.68
N GLN A 334 17.37 -16.45 -16.33
CA GLN A 334 18.30 -17.04 -17.29
C GLN A 334 17.57 -17.73 -18.46
N LEU A 335 16.53 -17.07 -18.95
CA LEU A 335 15.68 -17.54 -20.05
C LEU A 335 15.73 -16.55 -21.21
N LYS A 336 15.41 -17.03 -22.40
CA LYS A 336 15.23 -16.18 -23.58
C LYS A 336 13.76 -15.84 -23.75
N ALA A 337 13.49 -14.76 -24.48
CA ALA A 337 12.13 -14.36 -24.83
C ALA A 337 11.35 -15.48 -25.56
N GLU A 338 12.06 -16.28 -26.37
CA GLU A 338 11.49 -17.40 -27.13
C GLU A 338 11.00 -18.58 -26.26
N ASP A 339 11.43 -18.67 -25.01
CA ASP A 339 11.03 -19.72 -24.07
C ASP A 339 9.61 -19.47 -23.53
N ILE A 340 9.24 -18.20 -23.34
CA ILE A 340 7.98 -17.78 -22.70
C ILE A 340 6.78 -18.05 -23.64
N GLN A 341 5.81 -18.81 -23.18
CA GLN A 341 4.65 -19.21 -23.99
C GLN A 341 3.45 -18.29 -23.79
N TYR A 342 3.28 -17.76 -22.59
CA TYR A 342 2.16 -16.90 -22.20
C TYR A 342 2.64 -15.68 -21.44
N LEU A 343 2.00 -14.53 -21.68
CA LEU A 343 2.18 -13.32 -20.90
C LEU A 343 0.82 -12.80 -20.43
N GLU A 344 0.65 -12.77 -19.11
CA GLU A 344 -0.46 -12.10 -18.44
C GLU A 344 -0.09 -10.62 -18.25
N ALA A 345 -0.72 -9.77 -19.04
CA ALA A 345 -0.41 -8.35 -19.15
C ALA A 345 -1.07 -7.52 -18.04
N HIS A 346 -0.52 -6.32 -17.82
CA HIS A 346 -1.14 -5.31 -16.99
C HIS A 346 -2.43 -4.78 -17.61
N ALA A 347 -2.50 -4.66 -18.93
CA ALA A 347 -3.52 -4.08 -19.80
C ALA A 347 -4.89 -3.85 -19.13
N THR A 348 -5.24 -2.57 -19.02
CA THR A 348 -6.36 -2.05 -18.22
C THR A 348 -7.51 -1.57 -19.07
N SER A 349 -7.48 -1.80 -20.39
CA SER A 349 -8.43 -1.20 -21.36
C SER A 349 -8.26 0.31 -21.53
N THR A 350 -7.15 0.89 -21.06
CA THR A 350 -6.83 2.29 -21.31
C THR A 350 -6.14 2.43 -22.65
N VAL A 351 -6.59 3.39 -23.46
CA VAL A 351 -6.15 3.52 -24.87
C VAL A 351 -4.63 3.63 -25.00
N VAL A 352 -4.02 4.56 -24.25
CA VAL A 352 -2.57 4.79 -24.29
C VAL A 352 -1.81 3.72 -23.50
N GLY A 353 -2.35 3.28 -22.36
CA GLY A 353 -1.69 2.31 -21.48
C GLY A 353 -1.49 0.95 -22.15
N ASP A 354 -2.55 0.45 -22.80
CA ASP A 354 -2.54 -0.84 -23.50
C ASP A 354 -1.66 -0.79 -24.75
N ALA A 355 -1.69 0.31 -25.52
CA ALA A 355 -0.82 0.50 -26.67
C ALA A 355 0.67 0.53 -26.27
N ASN A 356 1.02 1.33 -25.24
CA ASN A 356 2.38 1.40 -24.73
C ASN A 356 2.87 0.06 -24.17
N GLU A 357 1.99 -0.71 -23.53
CA GLU A 357 2.33 -2.05 -23.05
C GLU A 357 2.56 -3.02 -24.21
N TYR A 358 1.68 -3.03 -25.23
CA TYR A 358 1.86 -3.87 -26.41
C TYR A 358 3.17 -3.54 -27.14
N ASP A 359 3.54 -2.26 -27.26
CA ASP A 359 4.80 -1.83 -27.85
C ASP A 359 6.03 -2.28 -27.01
N ALA A 360 5.92 -2.25 -25.68
CA ALA A 360 6.98 -2.71 -24.78
C ALA A 360 7.16 -4.23 -24.88
N ILE A 361 6.07 -4.99 -24.89
CA ILE A 361 6.05 -6.44 -25.10
C ILE A 361 6.65 -6.76 -26.47
N SER A 362 6.20 -6.08 -27.53
CA SER A 362 6.71 -6.27 -28.89
C SER A 362 8.22 -6.06 -28.96
N THR A 363 8.73 -5.03 -28.29
CA THR A 363 10.17 -4.73 -28.29
C THR A 363 11.03 -5.87 -27.74
N VAL A 364 10.54 -6.64 -26.78
CA VAL A 364 11.30 -7.73 -26.13
C VAL A 364 10.95 -9.10 -26.68
N TYR A 365 9.67 -9.35 -26.93
CA TYR A 365 9.14 -10.68 -27.21
C TYR A 365 8.77 -10.94 -28.68
N SER A 366 8.74 -9.94 -29.58
CA SER A 366 8.20 -10.18 -30.93
C SER A 366 9.17 -10.88 -31.90
N ASN A 367 10.45 -11.03 -31.56
CA ASN A 367 11.43 -11.67 -32.44
C ASN A 367 11.35 -13.19 -32.29
N ARG A 368 10.32 -13.81 -32.88
CA ARG A 368 10.01 -15.24 -32.77
C ARG A 368 9.55 -15.83 -34.10
N GLU A 369 9.74 -17.14 -34.24
CA GLU A 369 9.14 -17.92 -35.33
C GLU A 369 7.61 -17.97 -35.21
N LYS A 370 6.91 -18.04 -36.35
CA LYS A 370 5.43 -18.00 -36.39
C LYS A 370 4.75 -19.19 -35.73
N ASP A 371 5.41 -20.34 -35.70
CA ASP A 371 4.95 -21.57 -35.03
C ASP A 371 5.27 -21.61 -33.53
N ASN A 372 5.97 -20.59 -33.01
CA ASN A 372 6.24 -20.37 -31.59
C ASN A 372 5.73 -18.98 -31.12
N PRO A 373 4.42 -18.70 -31.23
CA PRO A 373 3.89 -17.40 -30.84
C PRO A 373 3.95 -17.16 -29.33
N LEU A 374 3.97 -15.89 -28.92
CA LEU A 374 3.60 -15.49 -27.57
C LEU A 374 2.08 -15.37 -27.48
N TYR A 375 1.47 -16.07 -26.54
CA TYR A 375 0.07 -15.81 -26.20
C TYR A 375 -0.02 -14.69 -25.16
N LEU A 376 -0.90 -13.72 -25.41
CA LEU A 376 -1.15 -12.59 -24.50
C LEU A 376 -2.55 -12.72 -23.90
N GLY A 377 -2.68 -12.38 -22.63
CA GLY A 377 -3.98 -12.24 -21.98
C GLY A 377 -3.93 -11.28 -20.81
N THR A 378 -5.08 -10.99 -20.23
CA THR A 378 -5.18 -10.23 -18.97
C THR A 378 -6.50 -10.58 -18.30
N VAL A 379 -6.53 -10.87 -17.00
CA VAL A 379 -7.77 -11.22 -16.31
C VAL A 379 -8.70 -10.03 -16.12
N LYS A 380 -8.20 -8.81 -16.32
CA LYS A 380 -8.97 -7.57 -16.12
C LYS A 380 -10.17 -7.46 -17.05
N HIS A 381 -10.15 -8.15 -18.20
CA HIS A 381 -11.34 -8.21 -19.05
C HIS A 381 -12.52 -8.90 -18.38
N GLN A 382 -12.33 -9.74 -17.34
CA GLN A 382 -13.40 -10.46 -16.65
C GLN A 382 -13.79 -9.82 -15.34
N ILE A 383 -12.80 -9.47 -14.51
CA ILE A 383 -13.01 -9.02 -13.13
C ILE A 383 -12.68 -7.54 -12.91
N GLY A 384 -12.43 -6.78 -13.98
CA GLY A 384 -12.00 -5.40 -13.87
C GLY A 384 -10.60 -5.26 -13.28
N HIS A 385 -10.23 -4.04 -12.93
CA HIS A 385 -8.95 -3.72 -12.34
C HIS A 385 -9.03 -3.71 -10.82
N LEU A 386 -8.53 -4.79 -10.19
CA LEU A 386 -8.47 -4.98 -8.74
C LEU A 386 -7.37 -4.16 -8.03
N LYS A 387 -6.94 -3.04 -8.62
CA LYS A 387 -5.94 -2.10 -8.05
C LYS A 387 -4.72 -2.85 -7.46
N ALA A 388 -4.44 -2.76 -6.16
CA ALA A 388 -3.29 -3.45 -5.53
C ALA A 388 -3.30 -4.99 -5.67
N ALA A 389 -4.49 -5.61 -5.78
CA ALA A 389 -4.66 -7.06 -5.96
C ALA A 389 -4.60 -7.52 -7.43
N ALA A 390 -4.43 -6.60 -8.39
CA ALA A 390 -4.46 -6.94 -9.81
C ALA A 390 -3.36 -7.92 -10.26
N GLY A 391 -2.13 -7.74 -9.74
CA GLY A 391 -1.00 -8.61 -10.08
C GLY A 391 -1.20 -10.04 -9.56
N ILE A 392 -1.62 -10.18 -8.30
CA ILE A 392 -1.82 -11.51 -7.69
C ILE A 392 -2.96 -12.30 -8.35
N ALA A 393 -4.03 -11.62 -8.79
CA ALA A 393 -5.10 -12.25 -9.56
C ALA A 393 -4.59 -12.83 -10.89
N GLY A 394 -3.74 -12.07 -11.60
CA GLY A 394 -3.08 -12.53 -12.83
C GLY A 394 -2.10 -13.69 -12.59
N LEU A 395 -1.33 -13.65 -11.49
CA LEU A 395 -0.43 -14.75 -11.11
C LEU A 395 -1.21 -16.05 -10.84
N ILE A 396 -2.26 -16.00 -10.02
CA ILE A 396 -3.08 -17.17 -9.69
C ILE A 396 -3.72 -17.76 -10.96
N LYS A 397 -4.31 -16.92 -11.82
CA LYS A 397 -4.84 -17.34 -13.13
C LYS A 397 -3.78 -18.07 -13.97
N THR A 398 -2.58 -17.50 -14.03
CA THR A 398 -1.48 -18.04 -14.83
C THR A 398 -1.05 -19.42 -14.31
N VAL A 399 -0.85 -19.56 -13.01
CA VAL A 399 -0.48 -20.83 -12.37
C VAL A 399 -1.56 -21.90 -12.58
N LEU A 400 -2.84 -21.54 -12.42
CA LEU A 400 -3.96 -22.46 -12.69
C LEU A 400 -3.95 -22.93 -14.16
N GLY A 401 -3.80 -22.02 -15.13
CA GLY A 401 -3.73 -22.38 -16.54
C GLY A 401 -2.53 -23.27 -16.89
N MET A 402 -1.38 -23.06 -16.26
CA MET A 402 -0.20 -23.92 -16.45
C MET A 402 -0.45 -25.34 -15.91
N ASN A 403 -1.08 -25.46 -14.75
CA ASN A 403 -1.39 -26.75 -14.10
C ASN A 403 -2.46 -27.54 -14.86
N GLU A 404 -3.49 -26.85 -15.35
CA GLU A 404 -4.59 -27.45 -16.12
C GLU A 404 -4.23 -27.65 -17.60
N GLY A 405 -3.09 -27.12 -18.05
CA GLY A 405 -2.66 -27.23 -19.45
C GLY A 405 -3.50 -26.41 -20.42
N ILE A 406 -4.00 -25.26 -19.98
CA ILE A 406 -4.88 -24.38 -20.76
C ILE A 406 -4.36 -22.94 -20.67
N ILE A 407 -4.09 -22.34 -21.82
CA ILE A 407 -3.92 -20.90 -21.97
C ILE A 407 -5.32 -20.27 -22.03
N PRO A 408 -5.70 -19.41 -21.06
CA PRO A 408 -7.01 -18.76 -21.05
C PRO A 408 -7.19 -17.80 -22.22
N HIS A 409 -8.44 -17.50 -22.55
CA HIS A 409 -8.82 -16.74 -23.74
C HIS A 409 -9.54 -15.45 -23.41
N MET A 410 -9.50 -14.50 -24.35
CA MET A 410 -10.21 -13.23 -24.33
C MET A 410 -11.29 -13.23 -25.42
N PRO A 411 -12.48 -13.84 -25.18
CA PRO A 411 -13.44 -14.09 -26.25
C PRO A 411 -14.02 -12.84 -26.92
N ARG A 412 -13.91 -11.67 -26.27
CA ARG A 412 -14.35 -10.37 -26.81
C ARG A 412 -13.28 -9.64 -27.63
N PHE A 413 -12.03 -10.11 -27.66
CA PHE A 413 -10.99 -9.51 -28.49
C PHE A 413 -11.30 -9.74 -29.98
N GLN A 414 -11.33 -8.66 -30.76
CA GLN A 414 -11.59 -8.69 -32.18
C GLN A 414 -10.40 -8.20 -33.00
N LYS A 415 -9.82 -7.07 -32.62
CA LYS A 415 -8.74 -6.44 -33.36
C LYS A 415 -7.88 -5.58 -32.46
N LEU A 416 -6.56 -5.68 -32.63
CA LEU A 416 -5.59 -4.83 -31.95
C LEU A 416 -5.88 -3.34 -32.17
N SER A 417 -5.76 -2.56 -31.09
CA SER A 417 -5.90 -1.11 -31.09
C SER A 417 -5.03 -0.43 -32.14
N LYS A 418 -5.61 0.53 -32.86
CA LYS A 418 -4.90 1.35 -33.86
C LYS A 418 -3.81 2.26 -33.27
N TYR A 419 -3.75 2.40 -31.95
CA TYR A 419 -2.77 3.24 -31.26
C TYR A 419 -1.47 2.50 -30.92
N ALA A 420 -1.42 1.17 -31.07
CA ALA A 420 -0.17 0.43 -30.99
C ALA A 420 0.71 0.78 -32.21
N ASN A 421 1.97 1.17 -31.97
CA ASN A 421 2.88 1.55 -33.05
C ASN A 421 3.48 0.33 -33.75
N LYS A 422 3.54 -0.79 -33.04
CA LYS A 422 3.99 -2.09 -33.56
C LYS A 422 2.81 -3.03 -33.65
N SER A 423 2.76 -3.82 -34.70
CA SER A 423 1.96 -5.04 -34.77
C SER A 423 2.90 -6.20 -35.08
N SER A 424 2.65 -7.36 -34.47
CA SER A 424 3.45 -8.55 -34.74
C SER A 424 2.54 -9.77 -34.87
N GLU A 425 2.73 -10.53 -35.94
CA GLU A 425 2.06 -11.82 -36.14
C GLU A 425 2.53 -12.90 -35.16
N SER A 426 3.61 -12.65 -34.42
CA SER A 426 4.13 -13.56 -33.38
C SER A 426 3.47 -13.35 -32.01
N LEU A 427 2.63 -12.31 -31.86
CA LEU A 427 1.93 -11.98 -30.62
C LEU A 427 0.43 -12.22 -30.81
N ASN A 428 -0.10 -13.23 -30.13
CA ASN A 428 -1.46 -13.71 -30.32
C ASN A 428 -2.30 -13.49 -29.06
N ILE A 429 -3.44 -12.80 -29.20
CA ILE A 429 -4.47 -12.73 -28.14
C ILE A 429 -5.55 -13.78 -28.49
N PRO A 430 -5.61 -14.92 -27.78
CA PRO A 430 -6.49 -16.01 -28.15
C PRO A 430 -7.95 -15.68 -27.80
N ASN A 431 -8.88 -15.88 -28.74
CA ASN A 431 -10.32 -15.70 -28.51
C ASN A 431 -11.04 -17.01 -28.12
N LYS A 432 -10.31 -18.12 -28.03
CA LYS A 432 -10.75 -19.44 -27.53
C LYS A 432 -9.61 -20.07 -26.74
N PRO A 433 -9.89 -20.96 -25.76
CA PRO A 433 -8.83 -21.62 -25.00
C PRO A 433 -7.83 -22.32 -25.92
N VAL A 434 -6.55 -22.26 -25.57
CA VAL A 434 -5.46 -22.94 -26.30
C VAL A 434 -4.80 -23.96 -25.38
N GLU A 435 -4.47 -25.14 -25.92
CA GLU A 435 -3.73 -26.16 -25.18
C GLU A 435 -2.33 -25.65 -24.80
N TRP A 436 -2.00 -25.70 -23.51
CA TRP A 436 -0.69 -25.30 -22.99
C TRP A 436 0.25 -26.50 -22.90
N LYS A 437 0.95 -26.76 -24.01
CA LYS A 437 1.91 -27.87 -24.14
C LYS A 437 3.20 -27.60 -23.36
N ASN A 438 3.80 -28.66 -22.82
CA ASN A 438 5.16 -28.60 -22.31
C ASN A 438 6.14 -28.28 -23.44
N ARG A 439 7.18 -27.52 -23.12
CA ARG A 439 8.39 -27.42 -23.95
C ARG A 439 9.11 -28.78 -23.97
N SER A 440 10.09 -28.92 -24.86
CA SER A 440 10.89 -30.16 -24.99
C SER A 440 11.61 -30.58 -23.71
N ASN A 441 11.86 -29.65 -22.79
CA ASN A 441 12.45 -29.91 -21.47
C ASN A 441 11.42 -30.30 -20.39
N GLY A 442 10.14 -30.50 -20.75
CA GLY A 442 9.08 -30.85 -19.81
C GLY A 442 8.54 -29.68 -18.97
N SER A 443 8.88 -28.44 -19.33
CA SER A 443 8.47 -27.23 -18.58
C SER A 443 7.50 -26.35 -19.37
N LYS A 444 6.71 -25.55 -18.67
CA LYS A 444 5.94 -24.42 -19.21
C LYS A 444 6.50 -23.15 -18.62
N TYR A 445 6.62 -22.11 -19.43
CA TYR A 445 7.09 -20.80 -18.99
C TYR A 445 6.07 -19.72 -19.30
N ALA A 446 5.75 -18.92 -18.28
CA ALA A 446 4.86 -17.78 -18.42
C ALA A 446 5.49 -16.54 -17.80
N ALA A 447 4.98 -15.38 -18.20
CA ALA A 447 5.35 -14.11 -17.62
C ALA A 447 4.12 -13.33 -17.16
N ILE A 448 4.27 -12.50 -16.13
CA ILE A 448 3.21 -11.65 -15.60
C ILE A 448 3.74 -10.23 -15.43
N THR A 449 3.04 -9.25 -15.98
CA THR A 449 3.41 -7.82 -15.89
C THR A 449 2.44 -7.06 -15.00
N THR A 450 2.96 -6.17 -14.16
CA THR A 450 2.16 -5.13 -13.51
C THR A 450 2.90 -3.80 -13.44
N SER A 451 2.15 -2.71 -13.64
CA SER A 451 2.65 -1.34 -13.58
C SER A 451 1.76 -0.51 -12.66
N GLY A 452 2.36 0.26 -11.76
CA GLY A 452 1.66 1.15 -10.85
C GLY A 452 1.65 2.61 -11.31
N PHE A 453 0.63 3.36 -10.89
CA PHE A 453 0.75 4.82 -10.78
C PHE A 453 2.03 5.18 -10.00
N GLY A 454 2.70 6.29 -10.32
CA GLY A 454 4.04 6.55 -9.79
C GLY A 454 5.16 5.92 -10.62
N GLY A 455 4.80 5.18 -11.68
CA GLY A 455 5.72 4.72 -12.71
C GLY A 455 6.51 3.47 -12.34
N VAL A 456 6.18 2.75 -11.27
CA VAL A 456 6.85 1.49 -10.92
C VAL A 456 6.37 0.35 -11.82
N ASN A 457 7.30 -0.47 -12.31
CA ASN A 457 7.00 -1.61 -13.19
C ASN A 457 7.63 -2.89 -12.61
N TYR A 458 6.88 -3.98 -12.65
CA TYR A 458 7.36 -5.32 -12.32
C TYR A 458 6.99 -6.32 -13.41
N HIS A 459 7.90 -7.25 -13.68
CA HIS A 459 7.69 -8.38 -14.57
C HIS A 459 8.22 -9.65 -13.92
N ALA A 460 7.37 -10.65 -13.71
CA ALA A 460 7.76 -11.93 -13.12
C ALA A 460 7.75 -13.04 -14.16
N ILE A 461 8.72 -13.95 -14.09
CA ILE A 461 8.76 -15.19 -14.88
C ILE A 461 8.43 -16.36 -13.97
N VAL A 462 7.51 -17.22 -14.40
CA VAL A 462 7.07 -18.40 -13.67
C VAL A 462 7.20 -19.67 -14.51
N GLU A 463 7.47 -20.78 -13.83
CA GLU A 463 7.66 -22.09 -14.43
C GLU A 463 6.77 -23.13 -13.75
N THR A 464 6.21 -24.04 -14.53
CA THR A 464 5.81 -25.36 -14.05
C THR A 464 6.64 -26.40 -14.78
N ALA A 465 7.04 -27.47 -14.09
CA ALA A 465 7.88 -28.51 -14.68
C ALA A 465 7.52 -29.89 -14.12
N GLU A 466 7.71 -30.94 -14.93
CA GLU A 466 7.59 -32.33 -14.47
C GLU A 466 8.60 -32.68 -13.38
N LYS A 467 9.78 -32.03 -13.41
CA LYS A 467 10.85 -32.18 -12.42
C LYS A 467 11.50 -30.83 -12.17
N TYR A 468 11.60 -30.46 -10.90
CA TYR A 468 12.30 -29.25 -10.47
C TYR A 468 13.73 -29.57 -10.03
N GLN A 469 14.66 -28.68 -10.38
CA GLN A 469 16.03 -28.71 -9.88
C GLN A 469 16.32 -27.38 -9.18
N PRO A 470 16.50 -27.36 -7.84
CA PRO A 470 16.78 -26.14 -7.12
C PRO A 470 18.19 -25.63 -7.44
N THR A 471 18.32 -24.32 -7.61
CA THR A 471 19.62 -23.67 -7.65
C THR A 471 20.12 -23.43 -6.23
N ALA A 472 21.41 -23.66 -6.00
CA ALA A 472 22.02 -23.40 -4.70
C ALA A 472 21.87 -21.92 -4.32
N ARG A 473 21.54 -21.67 -3.05
CA ARG A 473 21.42 -20.33 -2.49
C ARG A 473 22.76 -19.59 -2.53
N THR A 474 22.77 -18.41 -3.13
CA THR A 474 23.92 -17.49 -3.05
C THR A 474 23.92 -16.78 -1.69
N LYS A 475 25.01 -16.91 -0.93
CA LYS A 475 25.23 -16.09 0.26
C LYS A 475 25.61 -14.67 -0.17
N VAL A 476 24.87 -13.68 0.31
CA VAL A 476 25.10 -12.25 0.03
C VAL A 476 25.61 -11.53 1.28
N ASP A 477 26.42 -10.49 1.08
CA ASP A 477 26.79 -9.57 2.16
C ASP A 477 25.58 -8.69 2.49
N ARG A 478 25.19 -8.68 3.77
CA ARG A 478 24.01 -7.94 4.25
C ARG A 478 24.34 -6.50 4.64
N ARG A 479 25.63 -6.18 4.79
CA ARG A 479 26.07 -4.86 5.25
C ARG A 479 25.76 -3.80 4.21
N MET A 480 25.03 -2.78 4.65
CA MET A 480 24.78 -1.58 3.85
C MET A 480 25.52 -0.39 4.45
N ALA A 481 26.18 0.38 3.60
CA ALA A 481 26.74 1.67 3.97
C ALA A 481 25.65 2.74 3.87
N ILE A 482 25.55 3.57 4.89
CA ILE A 482 24.87 4.87 4.82
C ILE A 482 25.90 5.86 4.27
N VAL A 483 25.68 6.32 3.03
CA VAL A 483 26.59 7.24 2.32
C VAL A 483 26.04 8.67 2.22
N GLY A 484 24.83 8.87 2.74
CA GLY A 484 24.21 10.19 2.83
C GLY A 484 23.00 10.16 3.76
N VAL A 485 22.67 11.31 4.33
CA VAL A 485 21.49 11.49 5.18
C VAL A 485 20.95 12.91 4.99
N ALA A 486 19.61 13.04 4.98
CA ALA A 486 18.92 14.32 5.00
C ALA A 486 17.74 14.23 5.97
N CYS A 487 17.45 15.33 6.66
CA CYS A 487 16.29 15.42 7.55
C CYS A 487 15.61 16.78 7.41
N ARG A 488 14.34 16.81 7.82
CA ARG A 488 13.62 18.03 8.18
C ARG A 488 12.70 17.67 9.34
N LEU A 489 13.06 18.14 10.51
CA LEU A 489 12.41 17.85 11.77
C LEU A 489 12.03 19.19 12.45
N PRO A 490 11.16 19.17 13.47
CA PRO A 490 10.77 20.40 14.16
C PRO A 490 12.00 21.17 14.66
N GLY A 491 12.07 22.46 14.35
CA GLY A 491 13.21 23.32 14.68
C GLY A 491 14.57 22.91 14.09
N ALA A 492 14.61 21.97 13.13
CA ALA A 492 15.84 21.49 12.50
C ALA A 492 15.63 21.16 11.01
N THR A 493 16.11 22.05 10.15
CA THR A 493 16.12 21.81 8.70
C THR A 493 17.31 20.98 8.24
N GLU A 494 18.39 20.89 9.03
CA GLU A 494 19.63 20.19 8.71
C GLU A 494 20.05 19.27 9.87
N ILE A 495 20.88 18.27 9.56
CA ILE A 495 21.37 17.24 10.51
C ILE A 495 22.08 17.88 11.71
N ASP A 496 22.97 18.85 11.46
CA ASP A 496 23.74 19.50 12.53
C ASP A 496 22.83 20.27 13.49
N THR A 497 21.80 20.93 12.97
CA THR A 497 20.81 21.62 13.80
C THR A 497 19.99 20.63 14.62
N PHE A 498 19.62 19.49 14.04
CA PHE A 498 18.94 18.42 14.77
C PHE A 498 19.81 17.91 15.92
N TRP A 499 21.09 17.63 15.64
CA TRP A 499 22.04 17.19 16.66
C TRP A 499 22.22 18.21 17.79
N ASN A 500 22.40 19.49 17.45
CA ASN A 500 22.54 20.58 18.44
C ASN A 500 21.28 20.74 19.32
N ASN A 501 20.08 20.57 18.73
CA ASN A 501 18.84 20.60 19.50
C ASN A 501 18.75 19.43 20.48
N MET A 502 19.17 18.22 20.07
CA MET A 502 19.20 17.04 20.93
C MET A 502 20.23 17.18 22.06
N GLU A 503 21.45 17.62 21.74
CA GLU A 503 22.52 17.82 22.72
C GLU A 503 22.14 18.86 23.79
N SER A 504 21.43 19.91 23.40
CA SER A 504 20.97 20.95 24.34
C SER A 504 19.71 20.58 25.13
N GLY A 505 19.06 19.44 24.84
CA GLY A 505 17.80 19.04 25.48
C GLY A 505 16.63 19.97 25.14
N LYS A 506 16.64 20.59 23.95
CA LYS A 506 15.64 21.57 23.54
C LYS A 506 14.25 20.93 23.37
N ASN A 507 13.26 21.45 24.10
CA ASN A 507 11.86 21.08 23.89
C ASN A 507 11.28 21.84 22.69
N LEU A 508 10.61 21.11 21.79
CA LEU A 508 10.06 21.60 20.52
C LEU A 508 8.54 21.44 20.41
N PHE A 509 7.85 21.08 21.50
CA PHE A 509 6.38 21.08 21.54
C PHE A 509 5.86 22.51 21.70
N VAL A 510 4.81 22.83 20.93
CA VAL A 510 4.14 24.14 20.92
C VAL A 510 2.64 23.96 21.05
N ASP A 511 1.97 24.97 21.62
CA ASP A 511 0.51 25.08 21.51
C ASP A 511 0.14 25.53 20.09
N THR A 512 -0.78 24.80 19.47
CA THR A 512 -1.22 25.06 18.09
C THR A 512 -2.47 25.91 18.01
N ASP A 513 -2.58 26.63 16.90
CA ASP A 513 -3.84 27.24 16.48
C ASP A 513 -4.75 26.16 15.87
N LEU A 514 -5.86 25.87 16.55
CA LEU A 514 -6.83 24.87 16.10
C LEU A 514 -7.38 25.19 14.71
N LYS A 515 -7.54 26.46 14.36
CA LYS A 515 -8.04 26.86 13.05
C LYS A 515 -7.04 26.54 11.95
N LYS A 516 -5.74 26.76 12.21
CA LYS A 516 -4.67 26.46 11.26
C LYS A 516 -4.61 24.96 10.91
N LEU A 517 -4.88 24.09 11.89
CA LEU A 517 -4.88 22.64 11.69
C LEU A 517 -6.26 22.05 11.37
N GLY A 518 -7.31 22.87 11.34
CA GLY A 518 -8.69 22.42 11.07
C GLY A 518 -9.28 21.56 12.19
N TRP A 519 -8.88 21.78 13.44
CA TRP A 519 -9.30 21.02 14.62
C TRP A 519 -10.52 21.62 15.34
N GLU A 520 -10.94 22.84 14.99
CA GLU A 520 -11.97 23.60 15.73
C GLU A 520 -13.26 22.80 15.94
N GLU A 521 -13.72 22.08 14.91
CA GLU A 521 -14.97 21.31 14.94
C GLU A 521 -14.88 20.03 15.78
N ASN A 522 -13.68 19.47 15.95
CA ASN A 522 -13.44 18.23 16.71
C ASN A 522 -12.85 18.48 18.10
N PHE A 523 -12.78 19.75 18.53
CA PHE A 523 -12.19 20.14 19.81
C PHE A 523 -13.25 20.64 20.82
N GLY A 524 -13.01 20.38 22.11
CA GLY A 524 -13.77 20.98 23.20
C GLY A 524 -14.90 20.13 23.79
N PRO A 525 -15.58 20.62 24.83
CA PRO A 525 -16.45 19.82 25.70
C PRO A 525 -17.73 19.32 25.02
N ASN A 526 -18.15 19.94 23.92
CA ASN A 526 -19.37 19.60 23.19
C ASN A 526 -19.19 18.44 22.21
N VAL A 527 -17.95 18.06 21.90
CA VAL A 527 -17.64 16.92 21.03
C VAL A 527 -17.66 15.64 21.88
N PRO A 528 -18.31 14.54 21.44
CA PRO A 528 -18.31 13.27 22.16
C PRO A 528 -16.88 12.83 22.54
N LYS A 529 -16.70 12.32 23.76
CA LYS A 529 -15.36 11.96 24.29
C LYS A 529 -14.57 11.03 23.35
N GLY A 530 -15.25 10.12 22.66
CA GLY A 530 -14.63 9.18 21.72
C GLY A 530 -14.09 9.84 20.46
N GLU A 531 -14.61 10.99 20.06
CA GLU A 531 -14.32 11.66 18.77
C GLU A 531 -13.53 12.96 18.92
N ARG A 532 -13.22 13.31 20.17
CA ARG A 532 -12.67 14.60 20.56
C ARG A 532 -11.15 14.61 20.45
N ILE A 533 -10.61 15.68 19.91
CA ILE A 533 -9.19 16.05 20.05
C ILE A 533 -8.97 16.59 21.47
N THR A 534 -8.11 15.92 22.24
CA THR A 534 -7.90 16.21 23.67
C THR A 534 -6.71 17.13 23.96
N THR A 535 -5.84 17.37 22.98
CA THR A 535 -4.63 18.19 23.15
C THR A 535 -4.56 19.38 22.20
N ARG A 536 -3.76 20.38 22.57
CA ARG A 536 -3.33 21.49 21.70
C ARG A 536 -1.85 21.43 21.38
N LYS A 537 -1.11 20.49 21.99
CA LYS A 537 0.33 20.41 21.88
C LYS A 537 0.73 19.54 20.71
N ILE A 538 1.69 20.00 19.94
CA ILE A 538 2.21 19.33 18.74
C ILE A 538 3.64 19.82 18.47
N SER A 539 4.40 19.09 17.66
CA SER A 539 5.68 19.57 17.14
C SER A 539 5.63 19.71 15.62
N LEU A 540 5.75 20.93 15.10
CA LEU A 540 5.59 21.23 13.67
C LEU A 540 6.94 21.55 13.03
N ILE A 541 7.10 21.20 11.76
CA ILE A 541 8.19 21.72 10.96
C ILE A 541 7.89 23.16 10.53
N ASP A 542 8.93 23.96 10.33
CA ASP A 542 8.79 25.29 9.76
C ASP A 542 8.24 25.23 8.32
N ASP A 543 7.45 26.22 7.95
CA ASP A 543 6.98 26.38 6.57
C ASP A 543 8.17 26.47 5.61
N TYR A 544 8.12 25.72 4.51
CA TYR A 544 9.19 25.66 3.52
C TYR A 544 8.64 25.80 2.10
N GLN A 545 9.48 26.34 1.21
CA GLN A 545 9.14 26.54 -0.20
C GLN A 545 9.90 25.53 -1.05
N ILE A 546 9.19 24.81 -1.90
CA ILE A 546 9.79 23.93 -2.90
C ILE A 546 10.05 24.69 -4.21
N ASN A 547 11.19 24.42 -4.86
CA ASN A 547 11.49 25.01 -6.15
C ASN A 547 10.70 24.29 -7.25
N ASN A 548 9.44 24.72 -7.44
CA ASN A 548 8.52 24.15 -8.42
C ASN A 548 9.11 24.08 -9.85
N VAL A 549 9.95 25.04 -10.23
CA VAL A 549 10.59 25.04 -11.56
C VAL A 549 11.64 23.94 -11.65
N ARG A 550 12.51 23.81 -10.64
CA ARG A 550 13.53 22.75 -10.56
C ARG A 550 12.90 21.37 -10.61
N HIS A 551 11.83 21.15 -9.84
CA HIS A 551 11.16 19.85 -9.73
C HIS A 551 10.03 19.64 -10.74
N LYS A 552 9.82 20.57 -11.68
CA LYS A 552 8.77 20.51 -12.72
C LYS A 552 7.36 20.27 -12.15
N ILE A 553 7.05 20.90 -11.01
CA ILE A 553 5.73 20.87 -10.38
C ILE A 553 4.91 22.02 -10.98
N SER A 554 3.84 21.69 -11.70
CA SER A 554 2.99 22.71 -12.34
C SER A 554 2.10 23.40 -11.31
N ARG A 555 1.64 24.62 -11.62
CA ARG A 555 0.74 25.37 -10.72
C ARG A 555 -0.53 24.61 -10.36
N ASN A 556 -1.09 23.83 -11.30
CA ASN A 556 -2.29 23.01 -11.06
C ASN A 556 -2.02 21.87 -10.07
N TRP A 557 -0.79 21.38 -9.98
CA TRP A 557 -0.40 20.34 -9.02
C TRP A 557 -0.16 20.90 -7.62
N VAL A 558 0.32 22.14 -7.50
CA VAL A 558 0.68 22.74 -6.20
C VAL A 558 -0.50 22.75 -5.22
N SER A 559 -1.73 22.96 -5.69
CA SER A 559 -2.92 22.97 -4.83
C SER A 559 -3.47 21.58 -4.47
N GLN A 560 -2.93 20.51 -5.05
CA GLN A 560 -3.46 19.14 -4.91
C GLN A 560 -2.43 18.17 -4.33
N ILE A 561 -1.15 18.45 -4.54
CA ILE A 561 -0.05 17.64 -4.04
C ILE A 561 -0.02 17.68 -2.51
N SER A 562 0.06 16.51 -1.88
CA SER A 562 0.22 16.43 -0.43
C SER A 562 1.53 17.06 0.02
N SER A 563 1.50 17.69 1.19
CA SER A 563 2.70 18.22 1.82
C SER A 563 3.72 17.13 2.20
N ALA A 564 3.28 15.88 2.41
CA ALA A 564 4.16 14.73 2.60
C ALA A 564 4.92 14.39 1.29
N GLN A 565 4.23 14.45 0.15
CA GLN A 565 4.83 14.22 -1.16
C GLN A 565 5.86 15.31 -1.52
N LEU A 566 5.56 16.59 -1.22
CA LEU A 566 6.51 17.70 -1.37
C LEU A 566 7.74 17.52 -0.47
N LEU A 567 7.53 17.11 0.77
CA LEU A 567 8.60 16.83 1.72
C LEU A 567 9.50 15.70 1.21
N SER A 568 8.90 14.66 0.61
CA SER A 568 9.63 13.55 0.00
C SER A 568 10.60 14.03 -1.08
N VAL A 569 10.14 14.91 -1.99
CA VAL A 569 10.97 15.46 -3.06
C VAL A 569 12.08 16.36 -2.52
N GLU A 570 11.77 17.25 -1.58
CA GLU A 570 12.74 18.17 -1.00
C GLU A 570 13.87 17.44 -0.29
N MET A 571 13.54 16.47 0.57
CA MET A 571 14.54 15.71 1.32
C MET A 571 15.37 14.82 0.40
N ALA A 572 14.76 14.18 -0.60
CA ALA A 572 15.50 13.34 -1.55
C ALA A 572 16.43 14.17 -2.46
N ASP A 573 16.02 15.35 -2.92
CA ASP A 573 16.87 16.24 -3.72
C ASP A 573 18.08 16.72 -2.90
N ARG A 574 17.87 17.08 -1.63
CA ARG A 574 18.97 17.45 -0.71
C ARG A 574 19.90 16.27 -0.44
N LEU A 575 19.35 15.08 -0.21
CA LEU A 575 20.13 13.85 -0.01
C LEU A 575 21.04 13.56 -1.21
N LEU A 576 20.48 13.56 -2.42
CA LEU A 576 21.24 13.28 -3.65
C LEU A 576 22.24 14.39 -3.96
N SER A 577 21.84 15.66 -3.82
CA SER A 577 22.74 16.80 -4.01
C SER A 577 23.90 16.79 -3.01
N GLY A 578 23.65 16.43 -1.75
CA GLY A 578 24.67 16.29 -0.71
C GLY A 578 25.67 15.16 -0.99
N TYR A 579 25.24 14.10 -1.68
CA TYR A 579 26.11 13.04 -2.18
C TYR A 579 26.84 13.42 -3.49
N GLY A 580 26.41 14.49 -4.17
CA GLY A 580 27.03 14.99 -5.41
C GLY A 580 26.38 14.51 -6.70
N LEU A 581 25.11 14.08 -6.66
CA LEU A 581 24.31 13.74 -7.84
C LEU A 581 23.33 14.87 -8.20
N ASP A 582 23.15 15.12 -9.49
CA ASP A 582 22.18 16.08 -10.01
C ASP A 582 20.89 15.39 -10.47
N ILE A 583 19.79 16.15 -10.49
CA ILE A 583 18.45 15.71 -10.91
C ILE A 583 18.40 15.13 -12.34
N LYS A 584 19.39 15.45 -13.17
CA LYS A 584 19.50 14.95 -14.55
C LYS A 584 20.23 13.62 -14.66
N ASP A 585 20.92 13.19 -13.60
CA ASP A 585 21.66 11.94 -13.62
C ASP A 585 20.69 10.77 -13.81
N ASN A 586 21.04 9.87 -14.72
CA ASN A 586 20.24 8.70 -15.06
C ASN A 586 20.85 7.49 -14.36
N LYS A 587 20.46 7.28 -13.10
CA LYS A 587 21.03 6.25 -12.22
C LYS A 587 19.97 5.23 -11.81
N ASN A 588 20.41 3.99 -11.60
CA ASN A 588 19.56 2.91 -11.10
C ASN A 588 19.41 3.04 -9.57
N ILE A 589 18.76 4.12 -9.14
CA ILE A 589 18.46 4.42 -7.73
C ILE A 589 17.01 4.01 -7.49
N GLY A 590 16.77 3.17 -6.48
CA GLY A 590 15.41 2.87 -6.03
C GLY A 590 14.99 3.75 -4.85
N VAL A 591 13.70 3.76 -4.55
CA VAL A 591 13.11 4.62 -3.52
C VAL A 591 12.15 3.80 -2.66
N SER A 592 12.41 3.73 -1.36
CA SER A 592 11.53 3.09 -0.37
C SER A 592 11.19 4.07 0.74
N ILE A 593 9.95 4.55 0.78
CA ILE A 593 9.53 5.52 1.78
C ILE A 593 8.65 4.83 2.83
N GLY A 594 8.98 5.03 4.09
CA GLY A 594 8.14 4.67 5.23
C GLY A 594 7.11 5.76 5.48
N ALA A 595 5.84 5.45 5.25
CA ALA A 595 4.73 6.36 5.50
C ALA A 595 3.45 5.56 5.74
N ILE A 596 2.49 6.18 6.43
CA ILE A 596 1.12 5.68 6.55
C ILE A 596 0.25 6.30 5.43
N HIS A 597 -1.06 6.02 5.39
CA HIS A 597 -1.97 6.60 4.40
C HIS A 597 -1.86 8.12 4.34
N ASP A 598 -2.05 8.79 3.21
CA ASP A 598 -1.88 10.25 3.19
C ASP A 598 -3.11 10.96 3.77
N ASP A 599 -2.89 11.71 4.85
CA ASP A 599 -3.91 12.50 5.54
C ASP A 599 -4.61 13.55 4.65
N ASN A 600 -3.97 13.98 3.56
CA ASN A 600 -4.54 14.91 2.58
C ASN A 600 -5.84 14.37 1.94
N TYR A 601 -6.05 13.04 1.97
CA TYR A 601 -7.31 12.42 1.55
C TYR A 601 -8.51 13.04 2.27
N SER A 602 -8.45 13.23 3.60
CA SER A 602 -9.59 13.73 4.40
C SER A 602 -9.99 15.17 4.05
N ILE A 603 -9.03 15.96 3.57
CA ILE A 603 -9.23 17.35 3.14
C ILE A 603 -9.85 17.37 1.74
N ILE A 604 -9.32 16.55 0.83
CA ILE A 604 -9.76 16.48 -0.57
C ILE A 604 -11.11 15.77 -0.70
N SER A 605 -11.39 14.77 0.14
CA SER A 605 -12.62 13.98 0.06
C SER A 605 -13.83 14.69 0.65
N PHE A 606 -13.66 15.62 1.61
CA PHE A 606 -14.78 16.30 2.25
C PHE A 606 -15.71 17.02 1.25
N PRO A 607 -15.22 17.84 0.30
CA PRO A 607 -16.09 18.43 -0.72
C PRO A 607 -16.75 17.37 -1.62
N LEU A 608 -16.04 16.28 -1.91
CA LEU A 608 -16.57 15.14 -2.66
C LEU A 608 -17.63 14.35 -1.88
N SER A 609 -17.81 14.59 -0.58
CA SER A 609 -18.85 13.95 0.23
C SER A 609 -20.08 14.83 0.43
N ALA A 610 -20.10 16.07 -0.10
CA ALA A 610 -21.21 17.01 0.09
C ALA A 610 -22.56 16.43 -0.33
N ASP A 611 -22.60 15.74 -1.47
CA ASP A 611 -23.82 15.09 -1.97
C ASP A 611 -24.26 13.91 -1.09
N GLU A 612 -23.32 13.13 -0.54
CA GLU A 612 -23.61 12.01 0.38
C GLU A 612 -24.19 12.54 1.69
N TYR A 613 -23.66 13.65 2.23
CA TYR A 613 -24.23 14.30 3.40
C TYR A 613 -25.62 14.85 3.14
N ALA A 614 -25.81 15.56 2.02
CA ALA A 614 -27.11 16.11 1.67
C ALA A 614 -28.16 15.01 1.54
N GLU A 615 -27.86 13.93 0.82
CA GLU A 615 -28.79 12.83 0.65
C GLU A 615 -29.07 12.08 1.96
N THR A 616 -28.05 11.86 2.79
CA THR A 616 -28.26 11.27 4.13
C THR A 616 -29.13 12.18 5.01
N PHE A 617 -28.93 13.50 4.94
CA PHE A 617 -29.74 14.48 5.66
C PHE A 617 -31.21 14.44 5.21
N ARG A 618 -31.48 14.20 3.92
CA ARG A 618 -32.84 14.01 3.40
C ARG A 618 -33.55 12.77 3.97
N GLN A 619 -32.79 11.82 4.51
CA GLN A 619 -33.37 10.62 5.13
C GLN A 619 -33.86 10.87 6.56
N THR A 620 -33.51 12.00 7.19
CA THR A 620 -33.97 12.37 8.53
C THR A 620 -35.48 12.64 8.57
N GLU A 621 -36.10 12.36 9.71
CA GLU A 621 -37.56 12.51 9.89
C GLU A 621 -37.94 13.99 9.97
N THR A 622 -37.08 14.79 10.62
CA THR A 622 -37.21 16.24 10.66
C THR A 622 -37.17 16.86 9.27
N TYR A 623 -36.27 16.43 8.37
CA TYR A 623 -36.27 16.89 6.98
C TYR A 623 -37.53 16.47 6.22
N LYS A 624 -37.94 15.20 6.34
CA LYS A 624 -39.12 14.66 5.64
C LYS A 624 -40.41 15.43 5.99
N ASN A 625 -40.48 15.98 7.20
CA ASN A 625 -41.62 16.77 7.67
C ASN A 625 -41.52 18.27 7.31
N ASN A 626 -40.38 18.74 6.79
CA ASN A 626 -40.17 20.14 6.42
C ASN A 626 -39.28 20.25 5.16
N THR A 627 -39.88 20.01 3.99
CA THR A 627 -39.17 20.08 2.71
C THR A 627 -38.69 21.48 2.32
N ALA A 628 -39.11 22.53 3.05
CA ALA A 628 -38.58 23.90 2.87
C ALA A 628 -37.11 24.04 3.31
N LEU A 629 -36.52 22.98 3.90
CA LEU A 629 -35.12 22.85 4.22
C LEU A 629 -34.22 22.52 3.01
N GLU A 630 -34.78 22.13 1.85
CA GLU A 630 -33.99 21.82 0.65
C GLU A 630 -33.15 23.01 0.16
N ASP A 631 -33.66 24.25 0.30
CA ASP A 631 -32.89 25.46 0.01
C ASP A 631 -31.63 25.57 0.88
N CYS A 632 -31.69 25.08 2.13
CA CYS A 632 -30.55 25.09 3.05
C CYS A 632 -29.50 24.08 2.59
N LEU A 633 -29.94 22.87 2.22
CA LEU A 633 -29.05 21.83 1.70
C LEU A 633 -28.35 22.28 0.42
N THR A 634 -29.11 22.82 -0.54
CA THR A 634 -28.57 23.29 -1.81
C THR A 634 -27.46 24.32 -1.59
N LYS A 635 -27.72 25.34 -0.76
CA LYS A 635 -26.74 26.38 -0.43
C LYS A 635 -25.49 25.82 0.25
N VAL A 636 -25.66 24.93 1.22
CA VAL A 636 -24.52 24.35 1.96
C VAL A 636 -23.67 23.47 1.05
N VAL A 637 -24.29 22.70 0.14
CA VAL A 637 -23.56 21.89 -0.85
C VAL A 637 -22.77 22.81 -1.80
N GLU A 638 -23.39 23.87 -2.31
CA GLU A 638 -22.70 24.87 -3.14
C GLU A 638 -21.51 25.49 -2.40
N GLU A 639 -21.70 25.95 -1.16
CA GLU A 639 -20.61 26.48 -0.33
C GLU A 639 -19.48 25.49 -0.08
N ILE A 640 -19.80 24.23 0.22
CA ILE A 640 -18.78 23.19 0.46
C ILE A 640 -17.96 22.93 -0.80
N LEU A 641 -18.61 22.90 -1.96
CA LEU A 641 -17.95 22.71 -3.25
C LEU A 641 -17.11 23.94 -3.65
N GLU A 642 -17.53 25.15 -3.29
CA GLU A 642 -16.81 26.41 -3.56
C GLU A 642 -15.62 26.62 -2.62
N ASP A 643 -15.75 26.27 -1.34
CA ASP A 643 -14.67 26.38 -0.34
C ASP A 643 -13.58 25.32 -0.51
N GLY A 644 -13.92 24.20 -1.15
CA GLY A 644 -13.03 23.07 -1.36
C GLY A 644 -11.91 23.34 -2.38
N PRO A 645 -10.77 22.66 -2.28
CA PRO A 645 -9.75 22.74 -3.31
C PRO A 645 -10.29 22.23 -4.66
N PRO A 646 -9.85 22.77 -5.81
CA PRO A 646 -10.41 22.40 -7.11
C PRO A 646 -10.06 20.96 -7.48
N HIS A 647 -11.05 20.17 -7.90
CA HIS A 647 -10.81 18.79 -8.35
C HIS A 647 -10.31 18.73 -9.80
N THR A 648 -9.02 18.45 -9.95
CA THR A 648 -8.29 18.32 -11.22
C THR A 648 -7.75 16.89 -11.44
N GLU A 649 -7.05 16.66 -12.54
CA GLU A 649 -6.26 15.45 -12.79
C GLU A 649 -5.18 15.18 -11.73
N ALA A 650 -4.76 16.19 -10.96
CA ALA A 650 -3.78 16.04 -9.89
C ALA A 650 -4.41 15.56 -8.57
N THR A 651 -5.74 15.59 -8.44
CA THR A 651 -6.46 15.26 -7.20
C THR A 651 -6.14 13.84 -6.72
N LEU A 652 -6.36 12.84 -7.58
CA LEU A 652 -6.16 11.43 -7.22
C LEU A 652 -4.68 11.13 -6.88
N PRO A 653 -3.68 11.51 -7.69
CA PRO A 653 -2.28 11.39 -7.30
C PRO A 653 -1.90 12.15 -6.02
N GLY A 654 -2.57 13.25 -5.71
CA GLY A 654 -2.24 14.14 -4.61
C GLY A 654 -2.40 13.56 -3.20
N TRP A 655 -3.08 12.42 -3.05
CA TRP A 655 -3.27 11.75 -1.76
C TRP A 655 -2.93 10.25 -1.78
N MET A 656 -2.51 9.69 -2.91
CA MET A 656 -2.09 8.27 -2.93
C MET A 656 -0.75 8.10 -2.21
N SER A 657 -0.66 7.14 -1.29
CA SER A 657 0.52 6.95 -0.44
C SER A 657 1.76 6.54 -1.25
N ASN A 658 1.63 5.62 -2.22
CA ASN A 658 2.72 5.23 -3.11
C ASN A 658 3.41 6.39 -3.84
N ILE A 659 2.71 7.51 -4.05
CA ILE A 659 3.23 8.69 -4.75
C ILE A 659 4.34 9.36 -3.94
N ASN A 660 4.42 9.19 -2.61
CA ASN A 660 5.58 9.64 -1.83
C ASN A 660 6.91 9.12 -2.41
N ALA A 661 6.95 7.85 -2.82
CA ALA A 661 8.12 7.27 -3.50
C ALA A 661 8.11 7.55 -5.02
N GLY A 662 6.95 7.45 -5.68
CA GLY A 662 6.82 7.60 -7.13
C GLY A 662 7.17 9.01 -7.63
N ILE A 663 6.82 10.04 -6.87
CA ILE A 663 7.15 11.42 -7.24
C ILE A 663 8.64 11.71 -7.11
N VAL A 664 9.32 11.15 -6.10
CA VAL A 664 10.77 11.23 -5.97
C VAL A 664 11.43 10.62 -7.20
N ALA A 665 11.03 9.41 -7.58
CA ALA A 665 11.57 8.74 -8.76
C ALA A 665 11.31 9.53 -10.06
N ASN A 666 10.10 10.06 -10.23
CA ASN A 666 9.73 10.83 -11.42
C ASN A 666 10.44 12.18 -11.51
N ARG A 667 10.59 12.90 -10.38
CA ARG A 667 11.18 14.25 -10.39
C ARG A 667 12.70 14.22 -10.35
N LEU A 668 13.29 13.24 -9.68
CA LEU A 668 14.75 13.10 -9.53
C LEU A 668 15.37 12.05 -10.45
N ASN A 669 14.63 11.61 -11.47
CA ASN A 669 15.09 10.69 -12.51
C ASN A 669 15.70 9.39 -11.96
N CYS A 670 15.10 8.83 -10.92
CA CYS A 670 15.52 7.55 -10.36
C CYS A 670 14.80 6.40 -11.09
N ASN A 671 15.55 5.43 -11.63
CA ASN A 671 14.99 4.34 -12.44
C ASN A 671 14.95 2.95 -11.76
N GLY A 672 15.37 2.87 -10.50
CA GLY A 672 15.15 1.68 -9.67
C GLY A 672 13.70 1.57 -9.21
N PRO A 673 13.33 0.47 -8.54
CA PRO A 673 11.98 0.27 -8.03
C PRO A 673 11.61 1.36 -7.01
N ASN A 674 10.34 1.80 -7.02
CA ASN A 674 9.81 2.75 -6.05
C ASN A 674 8.52 2.22 -5.39
N PHE A 675 8.39 2.37 -4.08
CA PHE A 675 7.23 1.93 -3.31
C PHE A 675 7.22 2.53 -1.90
N THR A 676 6.05 2.53 -1.27
CA THR A 676 5.87 2.90 0.14
C THR A 676 5.72 1.66 1.01
N VAL A 677 6.20 1.74 2.26
CA VAL A 677 6.11 0.68 3.27
C VAL A 677 5.35 1.21 4.48
N ASP A 678 4.29 0.52 4.87
CA ASP A 678 3.47 0.83 6.05
C ASP A 678 3.57 -0.30 7.08
N THR A 679 4.13 0.04 8.23
CA THR A 679 4.14 -0.76 9.48
C THR A 679 3.76 0.12 10.67
N ALA A 680 2.84 1.07 10.46
CA ALA A 680 2.47 2.11 11.42
C ALA A 680 3.71 2.90 11.90
N CYS A 681 3.96 2.93 13.21
CA CYS A 681 5.05 3.70 13.82
C CYS A 681 6.45 3.22 13.38
N SER A 682 6.58 1.97 12.92
CA SER A 682 7.87 1.38 12.52
C SER A 682 8.24 1.67 11.07
N SER A 683 7.38 2.34 10.29
CA SER A 683 7.50 2.48 8.83
C SER A 683 8.86 3.04 8.38
N GLY A 684 9.40 4.02 9.12
CA GLY A 684 10.68 4.65 8.77
C GLY A 684 11.88 3.71 8.79
N ILE A 685 11.95 2.78 9.75
CA ILE A 685 13.00 1.75 9.81
C ILE A 685 12.62 0.55 8.93
N ALA A 686 11.35 0.16 8.91
CA ALA A 686 10.88 -0.99 8.13
C ALA A 686 11.11 -0.80 6.63
N SER A 687 11.07 0.43 6.11
CA SER A 687 11.39 0.73 4.70
C SER A 687 12.82 0.40 4.30
N MET A 688 13.76 0.39 5.26
CA MET A 688 15.14 0.00 5.01
C MET A 688 15.27 -1.47 4.63
N LEU A 689 14.42 -2.35 5.17
CA LEU A 689 14.54 -3.79 4.95
C LEU A 689 14.29 -4.18 3.46
N PRO A 690 13.18 -3.76 2.81
CA PRO A 690 13.03 -3.89 1.37
C PRO A 690 14.13 -3.20 0.55
N ALA A 691 14.65 -2.05 1.01
CA ALA A 691 15.74 -1.37 0.32
C ALA A 691 17.03 -2.21 0.33
N MET A 692 17.37 -2.80 1.47
CA MET A 692 18.49 -3.74 1.60
C MET A 692 18.29 -4.94 0.66
N TYR A 693 17.08 -5.50 0.59
CA TYR A 693 16.77 -6.61 -0.31
C TYR A 693 17.01 -6.26 -1.79
N GLN A 694 16.54 -5.10 -2.23
CA GLN A 694 16.80 -4.64 -3.61
C GLN A 694 18.31 -4.53 -3.87
N LEU A 695 19.08 -3.94 -2.96
CA LEU A 695 20.54 -3.85 -3.10
C LEU A 695 21.23 -5.21 -3.11
N MET A 696 20.74 -6.20 -2.36
CA MET A 696 21.38 -7.52 -2.28
C MET A 696 21.14 -8.40 -3.52
N PHE A 697 19.96 -8.33 -4.12
CA PHE A 697 19.52 -9.33 -5.09
C PHE A 697 19.27 -8.80 -6.50
N THR A 698 19.24 -7.49 -6.70
CA THR A 698 19.01 -6.87 -8.02
C THR A 698 20.23 -6.08 -8.49
N ASP A 699 20.09 -5.41 -9.64
CA ASP A 699 21.09 -4.52 -10.20
C ASP A 699 20.98 -3.07 -9.68
N THR A 700 20.10 -2.80 -8.72
CA THR A 700 19.95 -1.48 -8.09
C THR A 700 21.28 -1.03 -7.49
N GLU A 701 21.73 0.18 -7.80
CA GLU A 701 23.03 0.70 -7.37
C GLU A 701 22.96 1.32 -5.99
N MET A 702 21.90 2.10 -5.73
CA MET A 702 21.66 2.80 -4.48
C MET A 702 20.16 2.79 -4.15
N MET A 703 19.81 2.94 -2.88
CA MET A 703 18.43 3.10 -2.43
C MET A 703 18.28 4.34 -1.56
N ILE A 704 17.27 5.15 -1.84
CA ILE A 704 16.76 6.14 -0.88
C ILE A 704 15.80 5.40 0.05
N ALA A 705 16.07 5.41 1.35
CA ALA A 705 15.23 4.76 2.35
C ALA A 705 15.07 5.62 3.60
N GLY A 706 13.90 5.58 4.25
CA GLY A 706 13.65 6.36 5.46
C GLY A 706 12.16 6.54 5.73
N GLY A 707 11.81 7.54 6.53
CA GLY A 707 10.41 7.80 6.90
C GLY A 707 10.06 9.28 6.89
N LEU A 708 8.79 9.58 6.63
CA LEU A 708 8.24 10.93 6.71
C LEU A 708 6.79 10.91 7.13
N ASN A 709 6.37 11.98 7.81
CA ASN A 709 5.03 12.13 8.34
C ASN A 709 4.63 13.62 8.38
N ARG A 710 3.43 13.91 7.88
CA ARG A 710 2.79 15.25 7.92
C ARG A 710 1.34 15.16 8.43
N HIS A 711 1.08 14.21 9.33
CA HIS A 711 -0.26 13.87 9.78
C HIS A 711 -0.72 14.77 10.90
N THR A 712 -1.53 15.75 10.56
CA THR A 712 -2.09 16.71 11.52
C THR A 712 -3.57 16.96 11.30
N THR A 713 -4.26 16.11 10.52
CA THR A 713 -5.67 16.35 10.21
C THR A 713 -6.57 16.06 11.40
N ASN A 714 -7.75 16.67 11.43
CA ASN A 714 -8.73 16.41 12.48
C ASN A 714 -9.13 14.93 12.54
N VAL A 715 -9.23 14.26 11.38
CA VAL A 715 -9.60 12.85 11.27
C VAL A 715 -8.56 11.97 11.95
N PHE A 716 -7.27 12.12 11.59
CA PHE A 716 -6.20 11.34 12.17
C PHE A 716 -6.03 11.60 13.67
N ILE A 717 -5.99 12.89 14.07
CA ILE A 717 -5.76 13.27 15.46
C ILE A 717 -6.90 12.81 16.37
N SER A 718 -8.16 12.96 15.94
CA SER A 718 -9.32 12.43 16.68
C SER A 718 -9.25 10.92 16.82
N THR A 719 -8.82 10.23 15.76
CA THR A 719 -8.65 8.77 15.76
C THR A 719 -7.62 8.33 16.80
N ILE A 720 -6.45 8.97 16.85
CA ILE A 720 -5.40 8.66 17.85
C ILE A 720 -5.83 9.05 19.27
N CYS A 721 -6.51 10.19 19.45
CA CYS A 721 -7.07 10.58 20.76
C CYS A 721 -8.09 9.53 21.27
N SER A 722 -8.94 9.00 20.38
CA SER A 722 -9.94 7.98 20.72
C SER A 722 -9.35 6.69 21.27
N MET A 723 -8.09 6.40 20.94
CA MET A 723 -7.35 5.24 21.43
C MET A 723 -6.76 5.45 22.83
N GLY A 724 -6.76 6.68 23.35
CA GLY A 724 -6.06 7.04 24.58
C GLY A 724 -4.54 6.96 24.46
N ALA A 725 -4.01 7.11 23.24
CA ALA A 725 -2.58 7.06 22.96
C ALA A 725 -1.90 8.43 22.96
N MET A 726 -2.68 9.52 22.96
CA MET A 726 -2.21 10.89 22.90
C MET A 726 -2.15 11.53 24.29
N ALA A 727 -1.02 12.13 24.64
CA ALA A 727 -0.90 12.92 25.85
C ALA A 727 -1.59 14.28 25.72
N GLU A 728 -2.10 14.81 26.84
CA GLU A 728 -2.63 16.19 26.90
C GLU A 728 -1.51 17.21 27.20
N GLU A 729 -0.47 16.75 27.90
CA GLU A 729 0.71 17.55 28.28
C GLU A 729 2.00 17.01 27.63
N ILE A 730 3.13 17.62 27.97
CA ILE A 730 4.44 17.21 27.45
C ILE A 730 4.71 15.74 27.82
N PRO A 731 5.00 14.87 26.84
CA PRO A 731 5.31 13.46 27.10
C PRO A 731 6.53 13.29 27.99
N ALA A 732 6.46 12.32 28.88
CA ALA A 732 7.56 11.90 29.74
C ALA A 732 7.82 10.39 29.54
N PRO A 733 8.66 10.00 28.56
CA PRO A 733 9.00 8.60 28.34
C PRO A 733 9.63 7.98 29.58
N PHE A 734 9.23 6.75 29.90
CA PHE A 734 9.70 5.97 31.05
C PHE A 734 9.38 6.58 32.43
N ASP A 735 8.50 7.57 32.49
CA ASP A 735 8.01 8.16 33.75
C ASP A 735 6.68 7.53 34.18
N GLU A 736 6.43 7.44 35.50
CA GLU A 736 5.17 6.91 36.05
C GLU A 736 3.95 7.76 35.67
N SER A 737 4.16 9.03 35.30
CA SER A 737 3.14 9.96 34.86
C SER A 737 2.91 9.94 33.33
N GLY A 738 3.57 9.05 32.58
CA GLY A 738 3.43 8.93 31.13
C GLY A 738 2.00 8.64 30.67
N GLN A 739 1.45 9.54 29.83
CA GLN A 739 0.06 9.49 29.32
C GLN A 739 -0.04 9.12 27.83
N GLY A 740 1.08 8.94 27.14
CA GLY A 740 1.15 8.73 25.69
C GLY A 740 2.06 9.74 24.98
N PHE A 741 2.07 9.70 23.66
CA PHE A 741 2.90 10.57 22.82
C PHE A 741 2.14 11.82 22.37
N LEU A 742 2.87 12.84 21.92
CA LEU A 742 2.32 13.94 21.13
C LEU A 742 2.73 13.77 19.67
N THR A 743 1.89 14.21 18.75
CA THR A 743 2.20 14.12 17.33
C THR A 743 3.28 15.12 16.92
N GLY A 744 4.01 14.73 15.88
CA GLY A 744 5.03 15.56 15.25
C GLY A 744 5.03 15.38 13.74
N GLU A 745 5.48 16.41 13.05
CA GLU A 745 5.75 16.38 11.61
C GLU A 745 7.24 16.27 11.32
N GLY A 746 7.58 15.76 10.14
CA GLY A 746 8.94 15.78 9.61
C GLY A 746 9.33 14.50 8.93
N GLY A 747 10.62 14.34 8.65
CA GLY A 747 11.15 13.14 8.04
C GLY A 747 12.67 13.07 8.08
N GLY A 748 13.17 11.86 7.86
CA GLY A 748 14.58 11.53 7.74
C GLY A 748 14.75 10.45 6.67
N VAL A 749 15.66 10.70 5.73
CA VAL A 749 15.97 9.80 4.62
C VAL A 749 17.47 9.58 4.51
N PHE A 750 17.84 8.37 4.11
CA PHE A 750 19.21 7.87 4.01
C PHE A 750 19.47 7.39 2.59
N LEU A 751 20.69 7.61 2.11
CA LEU A 751 21.18 7.02 0.88
C LEU A 751 21.97 5.77 1.23
N LEU A 752 21.45 4.62 0.82
CA LEU A 752 22.00 3.31 1.11
C LEU A 752 22.72 2.74 -0.11
N LYS A 753 23.85 2.10 0.14
CA LYS A 753 24.65 1.40 -0.87
C LYS A 753 25.20 0.10 -0.28
N ARG A 754 25.45 -0.91 -1.12
CA ARG A 754 26.19 -2.11 -0.68
C ARG A 754 27.53 -1.69 -0.08
N TYR A 755 27.87 -2.22 1.10
CA TYR A 755 29.11 -1.83 1.79
C TYR A 755 30.35 -2.02 0.90
N ALA A 756 30.45 -3.14 0.20
CA ALA A 756 31.57 -3.41 -0.70
C ALA A 756 31.69 -2.39 -1.85
N ASP A 757 30.57 -1.95 -2.41
CA ASP A 757 30.56 -0.95 -3.47
C ASP A 757 30.91 0.44 -2.94
N ALA A 758 30.45 0.78 -1.73
CA ALA A 758 30.80 2.05 -1.08
C ALA A 758 32.31 2.14 -0.81
N VAL A 759 32.92 1.06 -0.32
CA VAL A 759 34.38 0.97 -0.14
C VAL A 759 35.12 1.07 -1.47
N LYS A 760 34.63 0.37 -2.51
CA LYS A 760 35.23 0.38 -3.85
C LYS A 760 35.20 1.78 -4.48
N ASP A 761 34.10 2.50 -4.30
CA ASP A 761 33.90 3.82 -4.89
C ASP A 761 34.48 4.95 -4.01
N ASN A 762 35.09 4.60 -2.86
CA ASN A 762 35.68 5.51 -1.89
C ASN A 762 34.67 6.55 -1.35
N ASP A 763 33.46 6.08 -1.05
CA ASP A 763 32.40 6.90 -0.47
C ASP A 763 32.70 7.26 0.98
N SER A 764 32.18 8.41 1.43
CA SER A 764 32.15 8.75 2.85
C SER A 764 31.07 7.93 3.57
N ILE A 765 31.49 6.87 4.25
CA ILE A 765 30.59 5.99 5.00
C ILE A 765 30.29 6.60 6.37
N LEU A 766 29.04 7.04 6.57
CA LEU A 766 28.57 7.62 7.83
C LEU A 766 28.33 6.55 8.90
N ALA A 767 27.75 5.41 8.50
CA ALA A 767 27.52 4.26 9.35
C ALA A 767 27.31 2.99 8.49
N ILE A 768 27.36 1.82 9.15
CA ILE A 768 27.07 0.52 8.54
C ILE A 768 25.82 -0.04 9.20
N ILE A 769 24.80 -0.35 8.40
CA ILE A 769 23.65 -1.13 8.82
C ILE A 769 24.05 -2.60 8.75
N GLU A 770 24.22 -3.21 9.93
CA GLU A 770 24.57 -4.64 10.04
C GLU A 770 23.35 -5.53 9.82
N ASN A 771 22.17 -5.13 10.35
CA ASN A 771 20.92 -5.83 10.12
C ASN A 771 19.70 -4.95 10.48
N VAL A 772 18.56 -5.23 9.83
CA VAL A 772 17.22 -4.78 10.24
C VAL A 772 16.34 -6.01 10.40
N ALA A 773 15.59 -6.10 11.50
CA ALA A 773 14.65 -7.20 11.75
C ALA A 773 13.40 -6.67 12.45
N GLY A 774 12.26 -7.29 12.15
CA GLY A 774 11.00 -7.05 12.83
C GLY A 774 10.32 -8.35 13.27
N SER A 775 9.31 -8.21 14.10
CA SER A 775 8.50 -9.32 14.61
C SER A 775 7.03 -8.92 14.66
N SER A 776 6.15 -9.91 14.70
CA SER A 776 4.71 -9.71 14.83
C SER A 776 4.21 -9.97 16.23
N GLU A 777 3.19 -9.21 16.63
CA GLU A 777 2.42 -9.50 17.83
C GLU A 777 1.37 -10.58 17.53
N TYR A 778 1.44 -11.70 18.24
CA TYR A 778 0.60 -12.88 17.98
C TYR A 778 -0.23 -13.33 19.19
N LYS A 779 0.02 -12.77 20.38
CA LYS A 779 -0.66 -13.12 21.63
C LYS A 779 -1.55 -12.01 22.15
N SER A 780 -1.20 -10.75 21.89
CA SER A 780 -1.98 -9.62 22.35
C SER A 780 -3.40 -9.71 21.79
N LYS A 781 -4.36 -9.37 22.63
CA LYS A 781 -5.77 -9.20 22.22
C LYS A 781 -6.01 -7.80 21.63
N THR A 782 -5.03 -6.92 21.69
CA THR A 782 -5.07 -5.54 21.16
C THR A 782 -3.96 -5.34 20.13
N MET A 783 -4.18 -4.44 19.16
CA MET A 783 -3.18 -4.10 18.12
C MET A 783 -2.34 -2.85 18.49
N PHE A 784 -2.35 -2.42 19.76
CA PHE A 784 -1.80 -1.11 20.15
C PHE A 784 -0.46 -1.13 20.88
N ALA A 785 -0.13 -2.24 21.53
CA ALA A 785 1.10 -2.33 22.31
C ALA A 785 1.82 -3.65 22.00
N PRO A 786 3.15 -3.60 21.76
CA PRO A 786 3.93 -4.81 21.55
C PRO A 786 4.08 -5.58 22.87
N SER A 787 4.09 -6.91 22.81
CA SER A 787 4.46 -7.73 23.95
C SER A 787 5.98 -7.80 24.13
N GLU A 788 6.43 -8.09 25.35
CA GLU A 788 7.84 -8.42 25.66
C GLU A 788 8.38 -9.51 24.72
N GLN A 789 7.54 -10.46 24.30
CA GLN A 789 7.94 -11.59 23.47
C GLN A 789 8.24 -11.18 22.02
N ALA A 790 7.39 -10.31 21.44
CA ALA A 790 7.64 -9.76 20.11
C ALA A 790 8.96 -8.98 20.10
N LEU A 791 9.14 -8.04 21.03
CA LEU A 791 10.38 -7.26 21.15
C LEU A 791 11.63 -8.15 21.30
N ARG A 792 11.56 -9.20 22.14
CA ARG A 792 12.66 -10.16 22.30
C ARG A 792 12.97 -10.91 21.01
N HIS A 793 11.96 -11.30 20.24
CA HIS A 793 12.15 -12.02 19.00
C HIS A 793 12.84 -11.15 17.95
N ALA A 794 12.39 -9.90 17.76
CA ALA A 794 13.04 -8.95 16.84
C ALA A 794 14.51 -8.70 17.19
N ILE A 795 14.81 -8.48 18.48
CA ILE A 795 16.19 -8.27 18.95
C ILE A 795 17.05 -9.52 18.73
N ALA A 796 16.51 -10.71 19.06
CA ALA A 796 17.23 -11.97 18.88
C ALA A 796 17.57 -12.24 17.41
N GLU A 797 16.62 -12.05 16.50
CA GLU A 797 16.86 -12.18 15.06
C GLU A 797 17.85 -11.12 14.56
N SER A 798 17.76 -9.88 15.06
CA SER A 798 18.70 -8.84 14.65
C SER A 798 20.15 -9.13 15.05
N VAL A 799 20.37 -9.56 16.29
CA VAL A 799 21.68 -9.98 16.80
C VAL A 799 22.20 -11.20 16.04
N LYS A 800 21.35 -12.20 15.82
CA LYS A 800 21.70 -13.43 15.10
C LYS A 800 22.12 -13.13 13.66
N ASN A 801 21.37 -12.30 12.94
CA ASN A 801 21.58 -12.04 11.52
C ASN A 801 22.72 -11.03 11.27
N SER A 802 22.96 -10.10 12.20
CA SER A 802 24.11 -9.19 12.15
C SER A 802 25.44 -9.88 12.49
N GLY A 803 25.42 -10.93 13.33
CA GLY A 803 26.63 -11.53 13.89
C GLY A 803 27.34 -10.62 14.91
N VAL A 804 26.75 -9.47 15.27
CA VAL A 804 27.27 -8.57 16.30
C VAL A 804 26.98 -9.18 17.67
N LYS A 805 28.01 -9.31 18.50
CA LYS A 805 27.81 -9.81 19.86
C LYS A 805 27.08 -8.77 20.72
N PRO A 806 26.05 -9.14 21.51
CA PRO A 806 25.29 -8.21 22.33
C PRO A 806 26.13 -7.30 23.23
N GLU A 807 27.25 -7.79 23.77
CA GLU A 807 28.15 -7.02 24.62
C GLU A 807 28.86 -5.86 23.91
N ARG A 808 28.81 -5.79 22.57
CA ARG A 808 29.35 -4.67 21.79
C ARG A 808 28.34 -3.53 21.60
N ILE A 809 27.09 -3.72 22.01
CA ILE A 809 26.05 -2.69 21.91
C ILE A 809 26.18 -1.79 23.14
N GLY A 810 26.76 -0.60 22.94
CA GLY A 810 26.98 0.38 24.02
C GLY A 810 25.79 1.30 24.28
N VAL A 811 24.90 1.47 23.30
CA VAL A 811 23.71 2.33 23.38
C VAL A 811 22.54 1.60 22.73
N VAL A 812 21.36 1.71 23.34
CA VAL A 812 20.09 1.27 22.77
C VAL A 812 19.21 2.51 22.69
N ASP A 813 18.81 2.86 21.48
CA ASP A 813 17.78 3.88 21.23
C ASP A 813 16.41 3.18 21.22
N THR A 814 15.58 3.48 22.21
CA THR A 814 14.31 2.81 22.49
C THR A 814 13.14 3.49 21.78
N HIS A 815 11.97 2.85 21.67
CA HIS A 815 10.81 3.52 21.08
C HIS A 815 10.30 4.66 21.97
N GLY A 816 10.30 4.49 23.30
CA GLY A 816 10.03 5.57 24.26
C GLY A 816 8.74 6.33 24.00
N SER A 817 7.64 5.60 23.79
CA SER A 817 6.35 6.16 23.37
C SER A 817 5.66 7.03 24.42
N ALA A 818 6.19 7.10 25.64
CA ALA A 818 5.55 7.71 26.81
C ALA A 818 4.19 7.08 27.17
N ASN A 819 3.87 5.93 26.57
CA ASN A 819 2.77 5.08 26.98
C ASN A 819 3.29 4.09 28.02
N LEU A 820 2.75 4.17 29.24
CA LEU A 820 3.22 3.37 30.38
C LEU A 820 3.32 1.86 30.09
N VAL A 821 2.36 1.29 29.35
CA VAL A 821 2.37 -0.15 29.04
C VAL A 821 3.52 -0.51 28.11
N SER A 822 3.75 0.29 27.06
CA SER A 822 4.84 0.06 26.11
C SER A 822 6.20 0.28 26.78
N ASP A 823 6.34 1.38 27.52
CA ASP A 823 7.61 1.76 28.15
C ASP A 823 8.02 0.73 29.23
N ILE A 824 7.05 0.18 29.99
CA ILE A 824 7.32 -0.94 30.91
C ILE A 824 7.82 -2.17 30.15
N ALA A 825 7.23 -2.50 29.00
CA ALA A 825 7.66 -3.66 28.21
C ALA A 825 9.12 -3.51 27.73
N GLU A 826 9.51 -2.31 27.30
CA GLU A 826 10.89 -1.99 26.93
C GLU A 826 11.85 -2.08 28.12
N VAL A 827 11.50 -1.46 29.25
CA VAL A 827 12.33 -1.49 30.47
C VAL A 827 12.50 -2.92 30.99
N MET A 828 11.43 -3.72 31.05
CA MET A 828 11.50 -5.13 31.46
C MET A 828 12.43 -5.96 30.56
N LEU A 829 12.49 -5.63 29.28
CA LEU A 829 13.38 -6.27 28.33
C LEU A 829 14.85 -5.98 28.64
N LEU A 830 15.18 -4.70 28.89
CA LEU A 830 16.52 -4.25 29.23
C LEU A 830 16.99 -4.77 30.60
N LEU A 831 16.13 -4.72 31.62
CA LEU A 831 16.47 -5.13 32.99
C LEU A 831 16.72 -6.64 33.14
N LYS A 832 15.94 -7.51 32.50
CA LYS A 832 16.16 -8.97 32.59
C LYS A 832 17.50 -9.41 31.96
N ASN A 833 17.99 -8.68 30.95
CA ASN A 833 19.31 -8.90 30.39
C ASN A 833 20.41 -8.34 31.32
N TYR A 834 20.19 -7.18 31.93
CA TYR A 834 21.07 -6.60 32.94
C TYR A 834 21.23 -7.47 34.19
N VAL A 835 20.16 -8.07 34.73
CA VAL A 835 20.23 -8.97 35.89
C VAL A 835 21.04 -10.23 35.57
N LYS A 836 20.95 -10.79 34.35
CA LYS A 836 21.80 -11.91 33.92
C LYS A 836 23.27 -11.52 33.79
N ILE A 837 23.57 -10.30 33.34
CA ILE A 837 24.93 -9.77 33.23
C ILE A 837 25.50 -9.48 34.63
N MET A 838 24.72 -8.84 35.51
CA MET A 838 25.10 -8.59 36.91
C MET A 838 25.29 -9.88 37.70
N MET A 839 24.41 -10.89 37.55
CA MET A 839 24.59 -12.18 38.23
C MET A 839 25.85 -12.89 37.73
N ARG A 840 26.21 -12.79 36.44
CA ARG A 840 27.51 -13.32 35.95
C ARG A 840 28.71 -12.59 36.53
N LEU A 841 28.61 -11.28 36.76
CA LEU A 841 29.66 -10.48 37.40
C LEU A 841 29.73 -10.64 38.92
N LEU A 842 28.64 -11.08 39.57
CA LEU A 842 28.58 -11.41 41.00
C LEU A 842 29.03 -12.85 41.31
N PHE A 843 29.09 -13.72 40.29
CA PHE A 843 29.55 -15.11 40.37
C PHE A 843 30.88 -15.36 39.64
N MET A 844 31.58 -14.30 39.22
CA MET A 844 33.01 -14.26 38.88
C MET A 844 33.74 -13.51 39.98
#